data_AF-A0A0G0CW19-F1
#
_entry.id   AF-A0A0G0CW19-F1
#
_cell.length_a   1.000
_cell.length_b   1.000
_cell.length_c   1.000
_cell.angle_alpha   90.00
_cell.angle_beta   90.00
_cell.angle_gamma   90.00
#
_symmetry.space_group_name_H-M   'P 1'
#
loop_
_entity.id
_entity.type
_entity.pdbx_description
1 polymer ?
#
loop_
_entity_poly.entity_id
_entity_poly.type
_entity_poly.pdbx_seq_one_letter_code
_entity_poly.pdbx_strand_id
1 'polypeptide(L)'
;MKKETKKIQKTIQGVISISVKGIGYVKVPEHEEDIEIDFRHLNTALHGDIVEILQHPKGRGRLTGEISKIISRAKIGFSGVLEKEKDIFFLKPDDTKMYTDVLIPPKMLSGAKIGQKVYAEIISWKDALKAPEGKIVKILGQPGENNAEMYAIAIEKGFSSDLPEKVEEEAKKIKNLGIKKENFIGRRDFRKTLTFTIDPEDAKDFDDAISFKEINSDEYEIGIHIADVTHYVKIGSELDKEARKRGTSVYLVDRTIPMLPETLSNNLCSLLPHKDRLTMSAVFIIDKNAHVKKEWFGRTIIHSQKRFNYEEAEESIKKTSAPLHKELFILNALAKKLTKERFANGAISLDQEEVKFVLDKNGVPIKVIKKERGDSNRLIEEFMLLANKKVAETISKGVKKENGVFVYRIHDNPSKEKMTDLAFFLRSLGYKISLTDGIIPTREINKLLESLSGKNEKDTVHRAVIRSMAKAIYSTKNIGHYGLAFEYYAHFTSPIRRYPDMVVHRLLADYLKGLKVGKEKLNIYEEISRKSSEREKYASDAERASIKYKQVEYMSSRVAQVFKGIISGITEWGIYVEEIETKCEGLVRVRDMEDDFYVFNEKKLELVGQKKKKRYRLGDSVKIKVKNVDLERKTIDYILV
;
A
#
# COMPACT_ATOMS: atom_id res chain seq x y z
N MET A 1 -9.91 49.86 -36.03
CA MET A 1 -9.15 48.67 -35.54
C MET A 1 -9.13 48.69 -34.01
N LYS A 2 -10.09 48.02 -33.35
CA LYS A 2 -10.03 47.79 -31.90
C LYS A 2 -9.25 46.50 -31.65
N LYS A 3 -8.07 46.63 -31.04
CA LYS A 3 -7.31 45.48 -30.50
C LYS A 3 -8.12 44.87 -29.37
N GLU A 4 -8.78 43.75 -29.62
CA GLU A 4 -9.25 42.86 -28.56
C GLU A 4 -8.04 42.32 -27.81
N THR A 5 -7.82 42.87 -26.63
CA THR A 5 -6.90 42.33 -25.64
C THR A 5 -7.50 41.03 -25.12
N LYS A 6 -7.01 39.89 -25.64
CA LYS A 6 -7.25 38.57 -25.03
C LYS A 6 -6.85 38.65 -23.55
N LYS A 7 -7.84 38.75 -22.65
CA LYS A 7 -7.64 38.48 -21.23
C LYS A 7 -7.05 37.07 -21.16
N ILE A 8 -5.82 36.96 -20.66
CA ILE A 8 -5.20 35.67 -20.35
C ILE A 8 -6.11 35.02 -19.30
N GLN A 9 -6.95 34.07 -19.72
CA GLN A 9 -7.72 33.24 -18.80
C GLN A 9 -6.70 32.47 -17.96
N LYS A 10 -6.79 32.62 -16.63
CA LYS A 10 -5.93 31.92 -15.68
C LYS A 10 -6.12 30.42 -15.90
N THR A 11 -5.12 29.74 -16.46
CA THR A 11 -5.16 28.28 -16.63
C THR A 11 -4.82 27.64 -15.29
N ILE A 12 -5.65 26.68 -14.88
CA ILE A 12 -5.53 26.01 -13.60
C ILE A 12 -5.20 24.54 -13.87
N GLN A 13 -4.20 24.01 -13.17
CA GLN A 13 -3.85 22.59 -13.26
C GLN A 13 -4.39 21.83 -12.05
N GLY A 14 -4.86 20.61 -12.28
CA GLY A 14 -5.31 19.71 -11.22
C GLY A 14 -5.42 18.27 -11.70
N VAL A 15 -5.71 17.38 -10.76
CA VAL A 15 -5.95 15.95 -11.05
C VAL A 15 -7.44 15.74 -11.22
N ILE A 16 -7.86 15.16 -12.35
CA ILE A 16 -9.28 14.91 -12.62
C ILE A 16 -9.78 13.60 -11.99
N SER A 17 -10.91 13.67 -11.30
CA SER A 17 -11.70 12.51 -10.89
C SER A 17 -12.87 12.36 -11.84
N ILE A 18 -13.07 11.18 -12.44
CA ILE A 18 -14.18 10.93 -13.36
C ILE A 18 -15.11 9.89 -12.74
N SER A 19 -16.42 10.17 -12.80
CA SER A 19 -17.48 9.28 -12.35
C SER A 19 -17.84 8.25 -13.42
N VAL A 20 -18.58 7.20 -13.03
CA VAL A 20 -19.10 6.17 -13.97
C VAL A 20 -19.99 6.78 -15.06
N LYS A 21 -20.59 7.95 -14.81
CA LYS A 21 -21.40 8.69 -15.80
C LYS A 21 -20.57 9.55 -16.75
N GLY A 22 -19.24 9.55 -16.63
CA GLY A 22 -18.37 10.41 -17.43
C GLY A 22 -18.40 11.88 -17.04
N ILE A 23 -18.86 12.22 -15.83
CA ILE A 23 -18.74 13.58 -15.28
C ILE A 23 -17.40 13.69 -14.56
N GLY A 24 -16.61 14.71 -14.91
CA GLY A 24 -15.32 15.02 -14.32
C GLY A 24 -15.41 16.03 -13.18
N TYR A 25 -14.51 15.91 -12.21
CA TYR A 25 -14.34 16.84 -11.09
C TYR A 25 -12.85 17.11 -10.93
N VAL A 26 -12.45 18.37 -10.92
CA VAL A 26 -11.07 18.74 -10.64
C VAL A 26 -10.98 19.59 -9.40
N LYS A 27 -10.22 19.08 -8.43
CA LYS A 27 -9.93 19.78 -7.19
C LYS A 27 -8.84 20.81 -7.43
N VAL A 28 -9.14 22.06 -7.10
CA VAL A 28 -8.21 23.20 -7.20
C VAL A 28 -7.98 23.73 -5.80
N PRO A 29 -6.74 23.85 -5.31
CA PRO A 29 -6.47 24.31 -3.95
C PRO A 29 -7.04 25.70 -3.61
N GLU A 30 -7.23 26.54 -4.63
CA GLU A 30 -7.79 27.91 -4.50
C GLU A 30 -9.32 27.94 -4.35
N HIS A 31 -10.02 26.80 -4.49
CA HIS A 31 -11.47 26.72 -4.43
C HIS A 31 -11.94 25.69 -3.39
N GLU A 32 -13.00 26.03 -2.64
CA GLU A 32 -13.64 25.11 -1.70
C GLU A 32 -14.41 23.99 -2.43
N GLU A 33 -15.01 24.30 -3.58
CA GLU A 33 -15.74 23.34 -4.41
C GLU A 33 -14.90 22.88 -5.61
N ASP A 34 -14.98 21.58 -5.93
CA ASP A 34 -14.38 21.04 -7.15
C ASP A 34 -15.09 21.60 -8.40
N ILE A 35 -14.28 21.92 -9.42
CA ILE A 35 -14.77 22.36 -10.73
C ILE A 35 -15.34 21.14 -11.46
N GLU A 36 -16.62 21.19 -11.82
CA GLU A 36 -17.30 20.15 -12.58
C GLU A 36 -17.03 20.30 -14.08
N ILE A 37 -16.73 19.18 -14.74
CA ILE A 37 -16.45 19.08 -16.17
C ILE A 37 -17.49 18.14 -16.78
N ASP A 38 -18.35 18.68 -17.65
CA ASP A 38 -19.30 17.87 -18.43
C ASP A 38 -18.55 16.93 -19.38
N PHE A 39 -19.18 15.82 -19.73
CA PHE A 39 -18.62 14.80 -20.62
C PHE A 39 -18.03 15.38 -21.92
N ARG A 40 -18.71 16.36 -22.53
CA ARG A 40 -18.29 16.98 -23.79
C ARG A 40 -17.03 17.83 -23.67
N HIS A 41 -16.72 18.28 -22.45
CA HIS A 41 -15.59 19.14 -22.12
C HIS A 41 -14.40 18.38 -21.52
N LEU A 42 -14.45 17.04 -21.48
CA LEU A 42 -13.36 16.22 -20.97
C LEU A 42 -12.13 16.17 -21.88
N ASN A 43 -12.24 16.52 -23.16
CA ASN A 43 -11.10 16.53 -24.09
C ASN A 43 -10.27 15.22 -24.04
N THR A 44 -10.94 14.07 -24.01
CA THR A 44 -10.35 12.72 -23.89
C THR A 44 -9.67 12.39 -22.56
N ALA A 45 -9.79 13.22 -21.52
CA ALA A 45 -9.14 13.00 -20.24
C ALA A 45 -9.68 11.74 -19.55
N LEU A 46 -8.79 11.02 -18.90
CA LEU A 46 -9.09 9.81 -18.12
C LEU A 46 -9.05 10.10 -16.63
N HIS A 47 -9.71 9.24 -15.86
CA HIS A 47 -9.65 9.32 -14.41
C HIS A 47 -8.19 9.30 -13.91
N GLY A 48 -7.83 10.32 -13.14
CA GLY A 48 -6.50 10.49 -12.55
C GLY A 48 -5.53 11.30 -13.40
N ASP A 49 -5.89 11.67 -14.63
CA ASP A 49 -5.02 12.51 -15.49
C ASP A 49 -4.73 13.85 -14.79
N ILE A 50 -3.51 14.37 -15.01
CA ILE A 50 -3.18 15.76 -14.68
C ILE A 50 -3.62 16.60 -15.88
N VAL A 51 -4.54 17.52 -15.63
CA VAL A 51 -5.20 18.31 -16.68
C VAL A 51 -5.04 19.80 -16.40
N GLU A 52 -5.04 20.58 -17.47
CA GLU A 52 -5.21 22.01 -17.45
C GLU A 52 -6.65 22.36 -17.83
N ILE A 53 -7.22 23.33 -17.12
CA ILE A 53 -8.64 23.67 -17.18
C ILE A 53 -8.81 25.14 -17.53
N LEU A 54 -9.79 25.42 -18.38
CA LEU A 54 -10.38 26.73 -18.57
C LEU A 54 -11.69 26.79 -17.79
N GLN A 55 -11.72 27.63 -16.76
CA GLN A 55 -12.90 27.84 -15.95
C GLN A 55 -13.93 28.67 -16.73
N HIS A 56 -15.19 28.23 -16.75
CA HIS A 56 -16.28 29.01 -17.31
C HIS A 56 -16.63 30.21 -16.40
N PRO A 57 -17.24 31.28 -16.94
CA PRO A 57 -17.73 32.39 -16.13
C PRO A 57 -18.65 31.89 -15.00
N LYS A 58 -18.46 32.43 -13.79
CA LYS A 58 -19.23 32.03 -12.61
C LYS A 58 -20.72 32.33 -12.81
N GLY A 59 -21.53 31.29 -12.97
CA GLY A 59 -22.99 31.36 -13.07
C GLY A 59 -23.70 31.21 -11.72
N ARG A 60 -25.02 30.98 -11.74
CA ARG A 60 -25.79 30.52 -10.58
C ARG A 60 -25.66 29.00 -10.48
N GLY A 61 -24.77 28.51 -9.61
CA GLY A 61 -24.55 27.09 -9.39
C GLY A 61 -23.09 26.73 -9.12
N ARG A 62 -22.79 25.45 -9.22
CA ARG A 62 -21.44 24.89 -9.06
C ARG A 62 -20.47 25.48 -10.10
N LEU A 63 -19.19 25.57 -9.74
CA LEU A 63 -18.15 25.96 -10.69
C LEU A 63 -18.03 24.92 -11.80
N THR A 64 -18.04 25.36 -13.06
CA THR A 64 -17.87 24.50 -14.23
C THR A 64 -16.66 24.93 -15.07
N GLY A 65 -16.09 24.02 -15.85
CA GLY A 65 -15.03 24.34 -16.80
C GLY A 65 -14.86 23.31 -17.89
N GLU A 66 -13.80 23.48 -18.68
CA GLU A 66 -13.41 22.55 -19.73
C GLU A 66 -11.92 22.26 -19.74
N ILE A 67 -11.53 21.08 -20.21
CA ILE A 67 -10.14 20.65 -20.24
C ILE A 67 -9.47 21.18 -21.49
N SER A 68 -8.56 22.15 -21.33
CA SER A 68 -7.76 22.68 -22.43
C SER A 68 -6.69 21.68 -22.87
N LYS A 69 -6.07 20.99 -21.90
CA LYS A 69 -4.92 20.13 -22.17
C LYS A 69 -4.77 19.03 -21.13
N ILE A 70 -4.38 17.85 -21.59
CA ILE A 70 -3.89 16.77 -20.73
C ILE A 70 -2.39 16.93 -20.58
N ILE A 71 -1.94 17.26 -19.37
CA ILE A 71 -0.52 17.47 -19.03
C ILE A 71 0.17 16.12 -18.85
N SER A 72 -0.49 15.17 -18.21
CA SER A 72 0.03 13.83 -17.98
C SER A 72 -1.09 12.81 -17.87
N ARG A 73 -0.96 11.68 -18.58
CA ARG A 73 -1.89 10.55 -18.50
C ARG A 73 -1.61 9.73 -17.24
N ALA A 74 -2.63 9.39 -16.47
CA ALA A 74 -2.51 8.47 -15.34
C ALA A 74 -2.35 7.02 -15.79
N LYS A 75 -3.08 6.63 -16.83
CA LYS A 75 -2.94 5.32 -17.49
C LYS A 75 -3.36 5.42 -18.96
N ILE A 76 -2.87 4.48 -19.76
CA ILE A 76 -3.22 4.36 -21.18
C ILE A 76 -3.70 2.95 -21.54
N GLY A 77 -3.64 2.00 -20.60
CA GLY A 77 -4.06 0.62 -20.81
C GLY A 77 -5.15 0.18 -19.86
N PHE A 78 -5.98 -0.74 -20.34
CA PHE A 78 -7.20 -1.22 -19.70
C PHE A 78 -7.30 -2.73 -19.88
N SER A 79 -7.73 -3.42 -18.82
CA SER A 79 -8.22 -4.79 -18.95
C SER A 79 -9.71 -4.77 -19.23
N GLY A 80 -10.20 -5.81 -19.88
CA GLY A 80 -11.61 -5.92 -20.22
C GLY A 80 -11.90 -7.14 -21.08
N VAL A 81 -13.14 -7.28 -21.50
CA VAL A 81 -13.58 -8.37 -22.39
C VAL A 81 -13.59 -7.87 -23.83
N LEU A 82 -13.02 -8.67 -24.73
CA LEU A 82 -13.08 -8.40 -26.17
C LEU A 82 -14.47 -8.79 -26.70
N GLU A 83 -15.21 -7.82 -27.18
CA GLU A 83 -16.52 -8.01 -27.80
C GLU A 83 -16.49 -7.63 -29.29
N LYS A 84 -17.53 -8.04 -30.02
CA LYS A 84 -17.72 -7.70 -31.43
C LYS A 84 -19.18 -7.33 -31.67
N GLU A 85 -19.39 -6.17 -32.28
CA GLU A 85 -20.69 -5.77 -32.83
C GLU A 85 -20.52 -5.52 -34.33
N LYS A 86 -21.32 -6.23 -35.13
CA LYS A 86 -21.16 -6.27 -36.61
C LYS A 86 -19.73 -6.66 -36.98
N ASP A 87 -18.97 -5.74 -37.59
CA ASP A 87 -17.57 -5.94 -37.99
C ASP A 87 -16.56 -5.11 -37.19
N ILE A 88 -17.00 -4.56 -36.06
CA ILE A 88 -16.18 -3.73 -35.19
C ILE A 88 -15.89 -4.52 -33.92
N PHE A 89 -14.60 -4.67 -33.60
CA PHE A 89 -14.15 -5.22 -32.33
C PHE A 89 -13.90 -4.10 -31.34
N PHE A 90 -14.27 -4.31 -30.09
CA PHE A 90 -14.02 -3.36 -29.02
C PHE A 90 -13.69 -4.08 -27.71
N LEU A 91 -12.83 -3.44 -26.92
CA LEU A 91 -12.61 -3.81 -25.54
C LEU A 91 -13.66 -3.10 -24.69
N LYS A 92 -14.48 -3.88 -23.99
CA LYS A 92 -15.33 -3.40 -22.90
C LYS A 92 -14.52 -3.38 -21.60
N PRO A 93 -14.14 -2.20 -21.07
CA PRO A 93 -13.21 -2.12 -19.94
C PRO A 93 -13.81 -2.59 -18.61
N ASP A 94 -13.00 -3.26 -17.77
CA ASP A 94 -13.38 -3.61 -16.40
C ASP A 94 -13.53 -2.36 -15.52
N ASP A 95 -12.70 -1.34 -15.76
CA ASP A 95 -12.77 -0.07 -15.05
C ASP A 95 -13.97 0.75 -15.54
N THR A 96 -15.08 0.66 -14.83
CA THR A 96 -16.32 1.41 -15.10
C THR A 96 -16.19 2.94 -15.12
N LYS A 97 -15.06 3.52 -14.69
CA LYS A 97 -14.79 4.96 -14.87
C LYS A 97 -14.31 5.31 -16.28
N MET A 98 -13.93 4.30 -17.07
CA MET A 98 -13.76 4.44 -18.50
C MET A 98 -15.15 4.56 -19.12
N TYR A 99 -15.45 5.76 -19.61
CA TYR A 99 -16.80 6.15 -20.03
C TYR A 99 -17.12 5.80 -21.49
N THR A 100 -16.27 5.02 -22.15
CA THR A 100 -16.43 4.56 -23.54
C THR A 100 -15.61 3.31 -23.77
N ASP A 101 -16.03 2.47 -24.72
CA ASP A 101 -15.28 1.28 -25.11
C ASP A 101 -14.05 1.64 -25.96
N VAL A 102 -13.06 0.75 -26.02
CA VAL A 102 -11.86 0.95 -26.85
C VAL A 102 -11.97 0.15 -28.13
N LEU A 103 -12.04 0.83 -29.28
CA LEU A 103 -12.09 0.18 -30.58
C LEU A 103 -10.77 -0.54 -30.87
N ILE A 104 -10.83 -1.81 -31.25
CA ILE A 104 -9.67 -2.61 -31.60
C ILE A 104 -9.73 -2.93 -33.10
N PRO A 105 -8.90 -2.29 -33.94
CA PRO A 105 -8.82 -2.64 -35.35
C PRO A 105 -8.44 -4.13 -35.52
N PRO A 106 -8.97 -4.87 -36.53
CA PRO A 106 -8.69 -6.30 -36.71
C PRO A 106 -7.19 -6.64 -36.74
N LYS A 107 -6.37 -5.77 -37.34
CA LYS A 107 -4.90 -5.91 -37.39
C LYS A 107 -4.19 -5.79 -36.03
N MET A 108 -4.88 -5.28 -35.01
CA MET A 108 -4.38 -5.07 -33.65
C MET A 108 -4.97 -6.05 -32.62
N LEU A 109 -5.62 -7.13 -33.08
CA LEU A 109 -6.20 -8.16 -32.22
C LEU A 109 -5.14 -9.05 -31.54
N SER A 110 -3.93 -9.14 -32.11
CA SER A 110 -2.84 -9.97 -31.58
C SER A 110 -3.26 -11.43 -31.31
N GLY A 111 -4.17 -11.98 -32.12
CA GLY A 111 -4.70 -13.34 -32.00
C GLY A 111 -5.80 -13.54 -30.96
N ALA A 112 -6.27 -12.47 -30.30
CA ALA A 112 -7.35 -12.56 -29.33
C ALA A 112 -8.68 -12.98 -29.97
N LYS A 113 -9.45 -13.77 -29.24
CA LYS A 113 -10.79 -14.24 -29.61
C LYS A 113 -11.86 -13.48 -28.83
N ILE A 114 -13.04 -13.34 -29.45
CA ILE A 114 -14.21 -12.73 -28.81
C ILE A 114 -14.54 -13.48 -27.52
N GLY A 115 -14.93 -12.75 -26.49
CA GLY A 115 -15.24 -13.26 -25.15
C GLY A 115 -14.01 -13.42 -24.26
N GLN A 116 -12.78 -13.32 -24.78
CA GLN A 116 -11.58 -13.40 -23.96
C GLN A 116 -11.34 -12.10 -23.19
N LYS A 117 -10.80 -12.28 -21.98
CA LYS A 117 -10.26 -11.17 -21.20
C LYS A 117 -8.89 -10.79 -21.76
N VAL A 118 -8.69 -9.52 -22.06
CA VAL A 118 -7.48 -8.99 -22.68
C VAL A 118 -7.04 -7.69 -22.01
N TYR A 119 -5.77 -7.34 -22.16
CA TYR A 119 -5.23 -6.03 -21.83
C TYR A 119 -4.89 -5.29 -23.11
N ALA A 120 -5.50 -4.12 -23.32
CA ALA A 120 -5.27 -3.27 -24.47
C ALA A 120 -4.75 -1.90 -24.07
N GLU A 121 -3.90 -1.31 -24.92
CA GLU A 121 -3.41 0.07 -24.77
C GLU A 121 -4.04 0.97 -25.82
N ILE A 122 -4.47 2.15 -25.41
CA ILE A 122 -4.94 3.22 -26.30
C ILE A 122 -3.76 3.70 -27.14
N ILE A 123 -3.93 3.68 -28.46
CA ILE A 123 -2.95 4.17 -29.44
C ILE A 123 -3.34 5.54 -30.01
N SER A 124 -4.63 5.88 -30.03
CA SER A 124 -5.12 7.15 -30.56
C SER A 124 -6.45 7.53 -29.92
N TRP A 125 -6.55 8.76 -29.42
CA TRP A 125 -7.81 9.37 -29.01
C TRP A 125 -7.71 10.88 -29.18
N LYS A 126 -8.26 11.39 -30.28
CA LYS A 126 -8.15 12.81 -30.67
C LYS A 126 -9.47 13.57 -30.56
N ASP A 127 -10.57 12.84 -30.59
CA ASP A 127 -11.92 13.39 -30.60
C ASP A 127 -12.69 12.77 -29.43
N ALA A 128 -13.09 13.61 -28.48
CA ALA A 128 -13.81 13.18 -27.29
C ALA A 128 -15.22 12.65 -27.59
N LEU A 129 -15.77 12.94 -28.78
CA LEU A 129 -17.05 12.40 -29.26
C LEU A 129 -16.92 11.00 -29.86
N LYS A 130 -15.68 10.52 -30.08
CA LYS A 130 -15.41 9.19 -30.65
C LYS A 130 -14.78 8.28 -29.60
N ALA A 131 -14.96 6.98 -29.80
CA ALA A 131 -14.24 5.97 -29.03
C ALA A 131 -12.74 5.99 -29.37
N PRO A 132 -11.85 5.77 -28.39
CA PRO A 132 -10.42 5.61 -28.62
C PRO A 132 -10.13 4.36 -29.44
N GLU A 133 -9.06 4.41 -30.24
CA GLU A 133 -8.48 3.23 -30.87
C GLU A 133 -7.39 2.65 -29.97
N GLY A 134 -7.37 1.33 -29.85
CA GLY A 134 -6.40 0.59 -29.06
C GLY A 134 -5.77 -0.59 -29.79
N LYS A 135 -4.78 -1.20 -29.14
CA LYS A 135 -4.15 -2.45 -29.56
C LYS A 135 -4.14 -3.44 -28.41
N ILE A 136 -4.37 -4.72 -28.70
CA ILE A 136 -4.23 -5.78 -27.71
C ILE A 136 -2.75 -6.04 -27.47
N VAL A 137 -2.32 -5.83 -26.24
CA VAL A 137 -0.95 -6.07 -25.78
C VAL A 137 -0.82 -7.47 -25.22
N LYS A 138 -1.86 -7.97 -24.53
CA LYS A 138 -1.83 -9.31 -23.93
C LYS A 138 -3.21 -9.94 -23.87
N ILE A 139 -3.27 -11.23 -24.18
CA ILE A 139 -4.44 -12.09 -23.92
C ILE A 139 -4.28 -12.64 -22.51
N LEU A 140 -5.26 -12.42 -21.63
CA LEU A 140 -5.18 -12.77 -20.21
C LEU A 140 -5.79 -14.14 -19.92
N GLY A 141 -6.84 -14.52 -20.66
CA GLY A 141 -7.55 -15.79 -20.48
C GLY A 141 -9.06 -15.61 -20.69
N GLN A 142 -9.86 -16.43 -20.00
CA GLN A 142 -11.31 -16.26 -19.96
C GLN A 142 -11.74 -15.41 -18.75
N PRO A 143 -12.81 -14.62 -18.86
CA PRO A 143 -13.40 -13.92 -17.70
C PRO A 143 -13.73 -14.89 -16.57
N GLY A 144 -13.42 -14.51 -15.33
CA GLY A 144 -13.63 -15.34 -14.14
C GLY A 144 -12.54 -16.39 -13.87
N GLU A 145 -11.60 -16.64 -14.79
CA GLU A 145 -10.43 -17.46 -14.48
C GLU A 145 -9.49 -16.73 -13.51
N ASN A 146 -9.10 -17.38 -12.41
CA ASN A 146 -8.25 -16.77 -11.38
C ASN A 146 -7.00 -16.08 -11.95
N ASN A 147 -6.28 -16.76 -12.86
CA ASN A 147 -5.09 -16.20 -13.49
C ASN A 147 -5.40 -14.93 -14.30
N ALA A 148 -6.47 -14.93 -15.09
CA ALA A 148 -6.86 -13.77 -15.90
C ALA A 148 -7.23 -12.57 -15.03
N GLU A 149 -7.98 -12.80 -13.95
CA GLU A 149 -8.48 -11.76 -13.04
C GLU A 149 -7.37 -11.16 -12.17
N MET A 150 -6.51 -12.00 -11.58
CA MET A 150 -5.38 -11.52 -10.78
C MET A 150 -4.37 -10.75 -11.64
N TYR A 151 -4.13 -11.24 -12.86
CA TYR A 151 -3.25 -10.55 -13.80
C TYR A 151 -3.84 -9.20 -14.24
N ALA A 152 -5.13 -9.16 -14.59
CA ALA A 152 -5.84 -7.93 -14.94
C ALA A 152 -5.71 -6.86 -13.85
N ILE A 153 -5.94 -7.25 -12.59
CA ILE A 153 -5.82 -6.35 -11.42
C ILE A 153 -4.40 -5.77 -11.31
N ALA A 154 -3.36 -6.58 -11.51
CA ALA A 154 -1.98 -6.12 -11.44
C ALA A 154 -1.58 -5.20 -12.61
N ILE A 155 -1.86 -5.61 -13.84
CA ILE A 155 -1.37 -4.91 -15.03
C ILE A 155 -2.05 -3.55 -15.21
N GLU A 156 -3.31 -3.40 -14.80
CA GLU A 156 -3.98 -2.09 -14.76
C GLU A 156 -3.33 -1.08 -13.82
N LYS A 157 -2.61 -1.57 -12.80
CA LYS A 157 -1.79 -0.75 -11.90
C LYS A 157 -0.33 -0.66 -12.37
N GLY A 158 -0.04 -1.18 -13.56
CA GLY A 158 1.28 -1.18 -14.18
C GLY A 158 2.24 -2.20 -13.58
N PHE A 159 1.75 -3.30 -13.00
CA PHE A 159 2.59 -4.40 -12.50
C PHE A 159 2.41 -5.63 -13.38
N SER A 160 3.53 -6.22 -13.77
CA SER A 160 3.57 -7.40 -14.63
C SER A 160 4.55 -8.41 -14.05
N SER A 161 4.19 -9.70 -14.09
CA SER A 161 5.13 -10.78 -13.78
C SER A 161 6.23 -10.89 -14.83
N ASP A 162 5.94 -10.50 -16.08
CA ASP A 162 6.90 -10.60 -17.18
C ASP A 162 8.07 -9.63 -16.96
N LEU A 163 9.28 -10.14 -17.18
CA LEU A 163 10.52 -9.36 -17.13
C LEU A 163 11.06 -9.17 -18.54
N PRO A 164 11.64 -8.00 -18.86
CA PRO A 164 12.37 -7.85 -20.12
C PRO A 164 13.55 -8.84 -20.19
N GLU A 165 13.79 -9.41 -21.37
CA GLU A 165 14.84 -10.43 -21.60
C GLU A 165 16.21 -9.98 -21.07
N LYS A 166 16.60 -8.72 -21.34
CA LYS A 166 17.86 -8.13 -20.85
C LYS A 166 17.99 -8.17 -19.32
N VAL A 167 16.88 -7.99 -18.60
CA VAL A 167 16.85 -8.03 -17.12
C VAL A 167 17.05 -9.46 -16.65
N GLU A 168 16.42 -10.44 -17.30
CA GLU A 168 16.61 -11.86 -16.96
C GLU A 168 18.03 -12.33 -17.22
N GLU A 169 18.62 -11.95 -18.36
CA GLU A 169 20.00 -12.28 -18.70
C GLU A 169 20.99 -11.70 -17.69
N GLU A 170 20.82 -10.43 -17.30
CA GLU A 170 21.65 -9.80 -16.29
C GLU A 170 21.54 -10.53 -14.94
N ALA A 171 20.31 -10.85 -14.51
CA ALA A 171 20.08 -11.60 -13.27
C ALA A 171 20.73 -13.00 -13.30
N LYS A 172 20.62 -13.72 -14.42
CA LYS A 172 21.26 -15.04 -14.61
C LYS A 172 22.78 -14.92 -14.54
N LYS A 173 23.38 -13.91 -15.18
CA LYS A 173 24.84 -13.64 -15.12
C LYS A 173 25.29 -13.40 -13.68
N ILE A 174 24.59 -12.56 -12.93
CA ILE A 174 24.92 -12.28 -11.51
C ILE A 174 24.79 -13.55 -10.66
N LYS A 175 23.70 -14.30 -10.83
CA LYS A 175 23.49 -15.57 -10.10
C LYS A 175 24.63 -16.57 -10.36
N ASN A 176 25.06 -16.71 -11.61
CA ASN A 176 26.13 -17.64 -12.00
C ASN A 176 27.50 -17.23 -11.43
N LEU A 177 27.74 -15.92 -11.26
CA LEU A 177 28.96 -15.44 -10.60
C LEU A 177 29.00 -15.79 -9.10
N GLY A 178 27.83 -15.85 -8.46
CA GLY A 178 27.68 -16.18 -7.05
C GLY A 178 28.38 -15.19 -6.11
N ILE A 179 28.61 -15.63 -4.87
CA ILE A 179 29.41 -14.89 -3.89
C ILE A 179 30.82 -15.46 -3.89
N LYS A 180 31.83 -14.60 -4.07
CA LYS A 180 33.24 -14.96 -4.08
C LYS A 180 33.98 -14.37 -2.87
N LYS A 181 35.16 -14.91 -2.54
CA LYS A 181 35.96 -14.49 -1.38
C LYS A 181 36.35 -13.01 -1.46
N GLU A 182 36.54 -12.47 -2.66
CA GLU A 182 36.89 -11.05 -2.86
C GLU A 182 35.73 -10.13 -2.45
N ASN A 183 34.49 -10.62 -2.43
CA ASN A 183 33.33 -9.84 -1.98
C ASN A 183 33.31 -9.62 -0.46
N PHE A 184 34.18 -10.30 0.30
CA PHE A 184 34.27 -10.19 1.75
C PHE A 184 35.17 -9.02 2.19
N ILE A 185 36.00 -8.51 1.28
CA ILE A 185 36.95 -7.43 1.56
C ILE A 185 36.17 -6.16 2.00
N GLY A 186 36.60 -5.57 3.12
CA GLY A 186 35.97 -4.37 3.68
C GLY A 186 34.63 -4.61 4.39
N ARG A 187 34.25 -5.88 4.63
CA ARG A 187 33.05 -6.24 5.41
C ARG A 187 33.42 -6.71 6.80
N ARG A 188 32.64 -6.30 7.81
CA ARG A 188 32.76 -6.87 9.16
C ARG A 188 32.13 -8.28 9.18
N ASP A 189 32.84 -9.24 9.77
CA ASP A 189 32.46 -10.65 9.75
C ASP A 189 31.60 -11.02 10.98
N PHE A 190 30.38 -11.49 10.70
CA PHE A 190 29.40 -11.96 11.69
C PHE A 190 29.07 -13.45 11.51
N ARG A 191 29.78 -14.19 10.64
CA ARG A 191 29.44 -15.61 10.35
C ARG A 191 29.53 -16.52 11.57
N LYS A 192 30.32 -16.13 12.58
CA LYS A 192 30.43 -16.84 13.87
C LYS A 192 29.49 -16.31 14.96
N THR A 193 28.79 -15.21 14.70
CA THR A 193 27.81 -14.63 15.62
C THR A 193 26.46 -15.29 15.39
N LEU A 194 25.75 -15.66 16.46
CA LEU A 194 24.41 -16.21 16.37
C LEU A 194 23.50 -15.23 15.61
N THR A 195 22.93 -15.69 14.51
CA THR A 195 22.15 -14.93 13.54
C THR A 195 20.99 -15.79 13.04
N PHE A 196 19.78 -15.23 12.97
CA PHE A 196 18.60 -15.93 12.47
C PHE A 196 17.64 -14.97 11.75
N THR A 197 16.72 -15.52 10.96
CA THR A 197 15.61 -14.78 10.34
C THR A 197 14.27 -15.22 10.96
N ILE A 198 13.28 -14.34 10.95
CA ILE A 198 11.90 -14.64 11.39
C ILE A 198 10.94 -14.06 10.35
N ASP A 199 10.27 -14.93 9.60
CA ASP A 199 9.48 -14.55 8.43
C ASP A 199 8.15 -15.33 8.37
N PRO A 200 7.17 -14.93 7.56
CA PRO A 200 6.03 -15.81 7.27
C PRO A 200 6.47 -17.18 6.74
N GLU A 201 5.70 -18.23 7.03
CA GLU A 201 6.01 -19.59 6.59
C GLU A 201 6.17 -19.70 5.05
N ASP A 202 5.34 -18.96 4.31
CA ASP A 202 5.30 -18.90 2.84
C ASP A 202 6.31 -17.94 2.21
N ALA A 203 7.07 -17.16 3.01
CA ALA A 203 8.07 -16.23 2.51
C ALA A 203 9.28 -16.95 1.89
N LYS A 204 9.81 -16.39 0.80
CA LYS A 204 10.99 -16.91 0.06
C LYS A 204 12.13 -15.89 -0.04
N ASP A 205 11.85 -14.65 0.31
CA ASP A 205 12.68 -13.47 0.13
C ASP A 205 12.99 -12.80 1.47
N PHE A 206 13.80 -13.47 2.30
CA PHE A 206 14.24 -12.96 3.60
C PHE A 206 15.16 -11.73 3.43
N ASP A 207 14.62 -10.53 3.69
CA ASP A 207 15.31 -9.25 3.60
C ASP A 207 16.24 -9.00 4.81
N ASP A 208 15.83 -9.46 5.98
CA ASP A 208 16.44 -9.11 7.26
C ASP A 208 16.79 -10.33 8.13
N ALA A 209 17.83 -10.17 8.93
CA ALA A 209 18.28 -11.13 9.93
C ALA A 209 18.71 -10.38 11.20
N ILE A 210 18.49 -11.00 12.35
CA ILE A 210 18.92 -10.48 13.65
C ILE A 210 20.07 -11.33 14.16
N SER A 211 21.16 -10.69 14.58
CA SER A 211 22.21 -11.32 15.37
C SER A 211 22.16 -10.90 16.82
N PHE A 212 22.58 -11.80 17.70
CA PHE A 212 22.56 -11.61 19.15
C PHE A 212 23.86 -12.12 19.78
N LYS A 213 24.44 -11.29 20.65
CA LYS A 213 25.60 -11.65 21.46
C LYS A 213 25.56 -10.94 22.81
N GLU A 214 25.69 -11.70 23.90
CA GLU A 214 25.89 -11.13 25.23
C GLU A 214 27.31 -10.59 25.34
N ILE A 215 27.45 -9.31 25.73
CA ILE A 215 28.75 -8.70 26.01
C ILE A 215 29.09 -8.92 27.49
N ASN A 216 28.11 -8.68 28.35
CA ASN A 216 28.16 -8.89 29.80
C ASN A 216 26.71 -9.06 30.34
N SER A 217 26.53 -9.04 31.66
CA SER A 217 25.23 -9.20 32.32
C SER A 217 24.19 -8.14 31.98
N ASP A 218 24.61 -6.97 31.51
CA ASP A 218 23.75 -5.79 31.35
C ASP A 218 23.72 -5.25 29.91
N GLU A 219 24.57 -5.74 29.01
CA GLU A 219 24.73 -5.25 27.64
C GLU A 219 24.75 -6.37 26.58
N TYR A 220 24.06 -6.12 25.47
CA TYR A 220 23.91 -7.02 24.33
C TYR A 220 24.38 -6.33 23.05
N GLU A 221 25.16 -7.02 22.21
CA GLU A 221 25.40 -6.64 20.82
C GLU A 221 24.29 -7.26 19.95
N ILE A 222 23.47 -6.39 19.34
CA ILE A 222 22.36 -6.77 18.47
C ILE A 222 22.61 -6.21 17.08
N GLY A 223 22.75 -7.09 16.09
CA GLY A 223 22.90 -6.70 14.69
C GLY A 223 21.59 -6.87 13.94
N ILE A 224 21.16 -5.83 13.22
CA ILE A 224 20.11 -5.90 12.22
C ILE A 224 20.80 -5.91 10.85
N HIS A 225 20.77 -7.06 10.20
CA HIS A 225 21.48 -7.35 8.96
C HIS A 225 20.52 -7.39 7.80
N ILE A 226 20.64 -6.47 6.85
CA ILE A 226 19.74 -6.36 5.70
C ILE A 226 20.45 -6.82 4.43
N ALA A 227 19.78 -7.55 3.56
CA ALA A 227 20.31 -7.99 2.28
C ALA A 227 20.99 -6.85 1.50
N ASP A 228 22.27 -7.02 1.11
CA ASP A 228 23.01 -6.00 0.36
C ASP A 228 22.67 -6.06 -1.13
N VAL A 229 21.40 -5.79 -1.46
CA VAL A 229 20.87 -5.80 -2.83
C VAL A 229 21.68 -4.88 -3.74
N THR A 230 22.13 -3.74 -3.22
CA THR A 230 22.93 -2.74 -3.96
C THR A 230 24.34 -3.23 -4.31
N HIS A 231 24.81 -4.31 -3.70
CA HIS A 231 26.00 -5.01 -4.15
C HIS A 231 25.78 -5.64 -5.53
N TYR A 232 24.60 -6.21 -5.78
CA TYR A 232 24.26 -6.90 -7.03
C TYR A 232 23.67 -5.95 -8.07
N VAL A 233 22.75 -5.07 -7.66
CA VAL A 233 22.03 -4.17 -8.56
C VAL A 233 22.71 -2.81 -8.63
N LYS A 234 23.51 -2.60 -9.68
CA LYS A 234 24.31 -1.38 -9.89
C LYS A 234 23.48 -0.24 -10.50
N ILE A 235 23.74 1.00 -10.10
CA ILE A 235 23.06 2.18 -10.66
C ILE A 235 23.19 2.18 -12.18
N GLY A 236 22.09 2.35 -12.90
CA GLY A 236 22.06 2.40 -14.36
C GLY A 236 22.06 1.05 -15.09
N SER A 237 22.16 -0.07 -14.37
CA SER A 237 21.95 -1.41 -14.93
C SER A 237 20.51 -1.64 -15.42
N GLU A 238 20.27 -2.71 -16.18
CA GLU A 238 18.91 -3.07 -16.61
C GLU A 238 18.07 -3.48 -15.39
N LEU A 239 18.66 -4.18 -14.43
CA LEU A 239 18.05 -4.48 -13.14
C LEU A 239 17.66 -3.22 -12.36
N ASP A 240 18.51 -2.20 -12.31
CA ASP A 240 18.22 -0.95 -11.61
C ASP A 240 17.10 -0.16 -12.28
N LYS A 241 17.10 -0.09 -13.61
CA LYS A 241 16.03 0.55 -14.39
C LYS A 241 14.69 -0.13 -14.15
N GLU A 242 14.65 -1.47 -14.19
CA GLU A 242 13.42 -2.24 -13.95
C GLU A 242 12.96 -2.13 -12.49
N ALA A 243 13.88 -2.20 -11.51
CA ALA A 243 13.56 -2.02 -10.10
C ALA A 243 13.00 -0.61 -9.82
N ARG A 244 13.59 0.44 -10.43
CA ARG A 244 13.08 1.82 -10.35
C ARG A 244 11.71 1.97 -11.00
N LYS A 245 11.46 1.29 -12.12
CA LYS A 245 10.18 1.29 -12.83
C LYS A 245 9.08 0.62 -11.99
N ARG A 246 9.37 -0.55 -11.40
CA ARG A 246 8.43 -1.28 -10.53
C ARG A 246 8.20 -0.54 -9.21
N GLY A 247 9.26 -0.02 -8.61
CA GLY A 247 9.28 0.75 -7.36
C GLY A 247 9.11 -0.10 -6.09
N THR A 248 8.25 -1.11 -6.14
CA THR A 248 8.00 -2.05 -5.05
C THR A 248 7.45 -3.39 -5.57
N SER A 249 7.55 -4.46 -4.76
CA SER A 249 6.86 -5.73 -5.00
C SER A 249 5.35 -5.60 -4.68
N VAL A 250 4.51 -6.43 -5.30
CA VAL A 250 3.05 -6.46 -5.07
C VAL A 250 2.62 -7.83 -4.57
N TYR A 251 1.86 -7.88 -3.48
CA TYR A 251 1.42 -9.12 -2.83
C TYR A 251 -0.09 -9.32 -3.03
N LEU A 252 -0.47 -9.91 -4.18
CA LEU A 252 -1.85 -10.31 -4.41
C LEU A 252 -2.19 -11.54 -3.55
N VAL A 253 -3.48 -11.83 -3.40
CA VAL A 253 -3.96 -12.95 -2.58
C VAL A 253 -3.34 -14.29 -2.98
N ASP A 254 -3.12 -14.53 -4.28
CA ASP A 254 -2.63 -15.83 -4.78
C ASP A 254 -1.14 -15.83 -5.19
N ARG A 255 -0.51 -14.65 -5.36
CA ARG A 255 0.85 -14.54 -5.91
C ARG A 255 1.55 -13.25 -5.50
N THR A 256 2.87 -13.27 -5.63
CA THR A 256 3.71 -12.08 -5.52
C THR A 256 4.24 -11.68 -6.90
N ILE A 257 4.20 -10.38 -7.21
CA ILE A 257 4.93 -9.80 -8.36
C ILE A 257 6.16 -9.09 -7.79
N PRO A 258 7.36 -9.68 -7.90
CA PRO A 258 8.53 -9.16 -7.22
C PRO A 258 9.11 -7.93 -7.93
N MET A 259 9.69 -7.01 -7.17
CA MET A 259 10.42 -5.87 -7.70
C MET A 259 11.68 -6.30 -8.46
N LEU A 260 12.33 -7.37 -8.00
CA LEU A 260 13.53 -7.95 -8.58
C LEU A 260 13.23 -9.35 -9.13
N PRO A 261 13.99 -9.85 -10.11
CA PRO A 261 13.85 -11.23 -10.56
C PRO A 261 14.03 -12.22 -9.43
N GLU A 262 13.19 -13.27 -9.40
CA GLU A 262 13.23 -14.32 -8.36
C GLU A 262 14.58 -15.02 -8.24
N THR A 263 15.34 -15.06 -9.35
CA THR A 263 16.71 -15.58 -9.37
C THR A 263 17.66 -14.82 -8.44
N LEU A 264 17.37 -13.55 -8.14
CA LEU A 264 18.09 -12.73 -7.17
C LEU A 264 17.34 -12.66 -5.83
N SER A 265 16.05 -12.28 -5.84
CA SER A 265 15.28 -12.03 -4.61
C SER A 265 15.19 -13.27 -3.73
N ASN A 266 14.86 -14.43 -4.30
CA ASN A 266 14.59 -15.67 -3.56
C ASN A 266 15.86 -16.51 -3.34
N ASN A 267 17.03 -16.00 -3.71
CA ASN A 267 18.27 -16.77 -3.62
C ASN A 267 19.47 -15.94 -3.18
N LEU A 268 20.07 -15.15 -4.09
CA LEU A 268 21.36 -14.52 -3.85
C LEU A 268 21.24 -13.38 -2.83
N CYS A 269 20.14 -12.62 -2.89
CA CYS A 269 19.84 -11.55 -1.94
C CYS A 269 19.19 -12.09 -0.66
N SER A 270 18.30 -13.07 -0.77
CA SER A 270 17.64 -13.68 0.39
C SER A 270 18.65 -14.23 1.40
N LEU A 271 18.43 -13.91 2.68
CA LEU A 271 19.27 -14.33 3.81
C LEU A 271 19.02 -15.78 4.23
N LEU A 272 19.10 -16.70 3.26
CA LEU A 272 18.85 -18.13 3.43
C LEU A 272 19.69 -18.73 4.58
N PRO A 273 19.11 -19.67 5.36
CA PRO A 273 19.83 -20.35 6.43
C PRO A 273 20.99 -21.17 5.87
N HIS A 274 22.04 -21.29 6.67
CA HIS A 274 23.26 -22.06 6.42
C HIS A 274 24.05 -21.64 5.18
N LYS A 275 23.90 -20.39 4.74
CA LYS A 275 24.65 -19.82 3.62
C LYS A 275 25.26 -18.47 3.99
N ASP A 276 26.49 -18.25 3.52
CA ASP A 276 27.15 -16.97 3.63
C ASP A 276 26.39 -15.92 2.79
N ARG A 277 26.10 -14.77 3.39
CA ARG A 277 25.30 -13.71 2.76
C ARG A 277 25.87 -12.33 3.03
N LEU A 278 25.83 -11.50 1.98
CA LEU A 278 26.33 -10.12 2.03
C LEU A 278 25.20 -9.21 2.53
N THR A 279 25.52 -8.39 3.53
CA THR A 279 24.52 -7.54 4.18
C THR A 279 25.02 -6.10 4.34
N MET A 280 24.07 -5.17 4.41
CA MET A 280 24.24 -3.82 4.94
C MET A 280 23.54 -3.79 6.30
N SER A 281 24.25 -3.37 7.34
CA SER A 281 23.83 -3.64 8.71
C SER A 281 23.85 -2.42 9.60
N ALA A 282 22.95 -2.43 10.57
CA ALA A 282 22.94 -1.56 11.73
C ALA A 282 23.20 -2.42 12.97
N VAL A 283 24.28 -2.13 13.71
CA VAL A 283 24.71 -2.92 14.87
C VAL A 283 24.70 -2.03 16.10
N PHE A 284 24.07 -2.50 17.17
CA PHE A 284 23.84 -1.74 18.38
C PHE A 284 24.42 -2.46 19.60
N ILE A 285 24.98 -1.71 20.53
CA ILE A 285 25.13 -2.16 21.92
C ILE A 285 23.94 -1.61 22.70
N ILE A 286 23.11 -2.50 23.24
CA ILE A 286 21.87 -2.15 23.93
C ILE A 286 21.94 -2.65 25.37
N ASP A 287 21.60 -1.80 26.33
CA ASP A 287 21.53 -2.21 27.74
C ASP A 287 20.23 -2.97 28.05
N LYS A 288 20.14 -3.59 29.24
CA LYS A 288 18.92 -4.28 29.69
C LYS A 288 17.66 -3.41 29.73
N ASN A 289 17.79 -2.08 29.72
CA ASN A 289 16.68 -1.13 29.70
C ASN A 289 16.30 -0.68 28.29
N ALA A 290 16.87 -1.30 27.25
CA ALA A 290 16.70 -0.96 25.85
C ALA A 290 17.33 0.38 25.42
N HIS A 291 18.24 0.95 26.20
CA HIS A 291 18.98 2.13 25.75
C HIS A 291 20.14 1.74 24.84
N VAL A 292 20.20 2.38 23.66
CA VAL A 292 21.32 2.23 22.74
C VAL A 292 22.54 3.00 23.27
N LYS A 293 23.63 2.28 23.57
CA LYS A 293 24.91 2.82 24.04
C LYS A 293 25.88 3.13 22.91
N LYS A 294 25.94 2.25 21.90
CA LYS A 294 26.79 2.39 20.72
C LYS A 294 26.02 1.95 19.48
N GLU A 295 26.35 2.58 18.36
CA GLU A 295 25.82 2.26 17.04
C GLU A 295 26.96 2.14 16.03
N TRP A 296 26.84 1.20 15.09
CA TRP A 296 27.74 1.04 13.97
C TRP A 296 26.93 0.67 12.72
N PHE A 297 27.28 1.27 11.58
CA PHE A 297 26.63 0.99 10.30
C PHE A 297 27.67 0.62 9.26
N GLY A 298 27.33 -0.32 8.39
CA GLY A 298 28.19 -0.65 7.26
C GLY A 298 27.94 -2.03 6.69
N ARG A 299 28.83 -2.42 5.78
CA ARG A 299 28.74 -3.71 5.11
C ARG A 299 29.28 -4.83 5.97
N THR A 300 28.56 -5.93 5.99
CA THR A 300 28.88 -7.13 6.77
C THR A 300 28.71 -8.39 5.94
N ILE A 301 29.20 -9.50 6.47
CA ILE A 301 28.89 -10.85 6.00
C ILE A 301 28.35 -11.66 7.17
N ILE A 302 27.24 -12.37 6.94
CA ILE A 302 26.57 -13.21 7.93
C ILE A 302 26.48 -14.66 7.45
N HIS A 303 26.17 -15.56 8.38
CA HIS A 303 25.79 -16.93 8.11
C HIS A 303 24.59 -17.24 9.01
N SER A 304 23.37 -17.16 8.48
CA SER A 304 22.16 -17.39 9.30
C SER A 304 22.15 -18.84 9.78
N GLN A 305 22.17 -19.08 11.10
CA GLN A 305 22.16 -20.44 11.65
C GLN A 305 20.76 -21.01 11.78
N LYS A 306 19.71 -20.18 11.70
CA LYS A 306 18.31 -20.65 11.78
C LYS A 306 17.36 -19.72 11.02
N ARG A 307 16.38 -20.32 10.34
CA ARG A 307 15.15 -19.64 9.89
C ARG A 307 14.03 -20.03 10.85
N PHE A 308 13.31 -19.06 11.38
CA PHE A 308 12.06 -19.26 12.09
C PHE A 308 10.89 -18.81 11.21
N ASN A 309 9.74 -19.47 11.34
CA ASN A 309 8.48 -18.79 11.11
C ASN A 309 8.01 -18.02 12.37
N TYR A 310 6.98 -17.17 12.23
CA TYR A 310 6.49 -16.36 13.36
C TYR A 310 5.94 -17.23 14.51
N GLU A 311 5.31 -18.35 14.20
CA GLU A 311 4.73 -19.28 15.16
C GLU A 311 5.81 -20.00 15.98
N GLU A 312 6.87 -20.48 15.33
CA GLU A 312 8.04 -21.09 15.96
C GLU A 312 8.79 -20.09 16.84
N ALA A 313 8.95 -18.85 16.38
CA ALA A 313 9.56 -17.80 17.17
C ALA A 313 8.70 -17.45 18.41
N GLU A 314 7.38 -17.40 18.25
CA GLU A 314 6.43 -17.18 19.35
C GLU A 314 6.52 -18.31 20.39
N GLU A 315 6.64 -19.56 19.94
CA GLU A 315 6.88 -20.71 20.81
C GLU A 315 8.22 -20.59 21.55
N SER A 316 9.29 -20.24 20.83
CA SER A 316 10.62 -20.00 21.42
C SER A 316 10.62 -18.88 22.44
N ILE A 317 9.83 -17.82 22.26
CA ILE A 317 9.67 -16.75 23.26
C ILE A 317 9.03 -17.29 24.55
N LYS A 318 8.08 -18.24 24.44
CA LYS A 318 7.23 -18.68 25.56
C LYS A 318 7.78 -19.89 26.32
N LYS A 319 8.41 -20.85 25.63
CA LYS A 319 8.79 -22.14 26.21
C LYS A 319 10.30 -22.24 26.44
N THR A 320 10.71 -22.52 27.69
CA THR A 320 12.13 -22.66 28.07
C THR A 320 12.84 -23.81 27.38
N SER A 321 12.11 -24.84 26.95
CA SER A 321 12.64 -26.00 26.22
C SER A 321 12.83 -25.74 24.73
N ALA A 322 12.31 -24.65 24.19
CA ALA A 322 12.36 -24.37 22.77
C ALA A 322 13.72 -23.79 22.34
N PRO A 323 14.15 -24.00 21.08
CA PRO A 323 15.46 -23.52 20.62
C PRO A 323 15.60 -22.00 20.71
N LEU A 324 16.77 -21.53 21.15
CA LEU A 324 17.11 -20.10 21.29
C LEU A 324 16.12 -19.32 22.18
N HIS A 325 15.50 -19.98 23.15
CA HIS A 325 14.56 -19.35 24.08
C HIS A 325 15.17 -18.14 24.79
N LYS A 326 16.38 -18.29 25.34
CA LYS A 326 17.05 -17.23 26.11
C LYS A 326 17.21 -15.96 25.26
N GLU A 327 17.69 -16.11 24.04
CA GLU A 327 17.95 -15.01 23.12
C GLU A 327 16.66 -14.33 22.66
N LEU A 328 15.66 -15.10 22.23
CA LEU A 328 14.38 -14.57 21.79
C LEU A 328 13.57 -13.95 22.94
N PHE A 329 13.66 -14.50 24.14
CA PHE A 329 13.05 -13.93 25.34
C PHE A 329 13.66 -12.55 25.66
N ILE A 330 15.00 -12.43 25.64
CA ILE A 330 15.69 -11.16 25.89
C ILE A 330 15.34 -10.15 24.79
N LEU A 331 15.41 -10.53 23.52
CA LEU A 331 15.05 -9.67 22.39
C LEU A 331 13.60 -9.18 22.49
N ASN A 332 12.64 -10.06 22.84
CA ASN A 332 11.25 -9.68 23.06
C ASN A 332 11.09 -8.70 24.24
N ALA A 333 11.81 -8.94 25.34
CA ALA A 333 11.79 -8.04 26.49
C ALA A 333 12.31 -6.63 26.14
N LEU A 334 13.36 -6.55 25.33
CA LEU A 334 13.87 -5.28 24.80
C LEU A 334 12.88 -4.62 23.85
N ALA A 335 12.30 -5.37 22.91
CA ALA A 335 11.30 -4.87 21.97
C ALA A 335 10.08 -4.28 22.69
N LYS A 336 9.56 -4.94 23.73
CA LYS A 336 8.46 -4.42 24.55
C LYS A 336 8.79 -3.09 25.23
N LYS A 337 10.04 -2.90 25.67
CA LYS A 337 10.50 -1.62 26.24
C LYS A 337 10.58 -0.53 25.18
N LEU A 338 11.11 -0.84 23.99
CA LEU A 338 11.14 0.07 22.84
C LEU A 338 9.72 0.49 22.41
N THR A 339 8.77 -0.45 22.34
CA THR A 339 7.36 -0.15 22.07
C THR A 339 6.80 0.81 23.10
N LYS A 340 6.98 0.51 24.40
CA LYS A 340 6.47 1.36 25.48
C LYS A 340 7.00 2.79 25.39
N GLU A 341 8.29 2.95 25.13
CA GLU A 341 8.91 4.27 24.94
C GLU A 341 8.33 5.01 23.72
N ARG A 342 8.21 4.32 22.59
CA ARG A 342 7.65 4.87 21.34
C ARG A 342 6.22 5.39 21.51
N PHE A 343 5.36 4.64 22.20
CA PHE A 343 3.99 5.06 22.50
C PHE A 343 3.94 6.19 23.54
N ALA A 344 4.82 6.18 24.55
CA ALA A 344 4.93 7.29 25.50
C ALA A 344 5.32 8.62 24.81
N ASN A 345 6.12 8.53 23.74
CA ASN A 345 6.51 9.66 22.89
C ASN A 345 5.43 10.09 21.87
N GLY A 346 4.27 9.43 21.85
CA GLY A 346 3.12 9.84 21.04
C GLY A 346 2.97 9.13 19.70
N ALA A 347 3.52 7.92 19.54
CA ALA A 347 3.17 7.08 18.39
C ALA A 347 1.70 6.63 18.45
N ILE A 348 1.10 6.35 17.29
CA ILE A 348 -0.30 5.92 17.17
C ILE A 348 -0.34 4.42 16.86
N SER A 349 -1.22 3.67 17.51
CA SER A 349 -1.51 2.29 17.11
C SER A 349 -2.45 2.32 15.91
N LEU A 350 -1.93 2.01 14.72
CA LEU A 350 -2.69 1.98 13.47
C LEU A 350 -2.91 0.54 12.99
N ASP A 351 -2.98 -0.40 13.94
CA ASP A 351 -3.13 -1.82 13.65
C ASP A 351 -4.50 -2.07 13.02
N GLN A 352 -4.55 -2.91 11.97
CA GLN A 352 -5.77 -3.37 11.33
C GLN A 352 -5.84 -4.89 11.38
N GLU A 353 -7.06 -5.43 11.55
CA GLU A 353 -7.30 -6.85 11.30
C GLU A 353 -7.14 -7.13 9.81
N GLU A 354 -6.20 -8.00 9.46
CA GLU A 354 -6.02 -8.50 8.10
C GLU A 354 -6.60 -9.91 7.96
N VAL A 355 -7.00 -10.26 6.74
CA VAL A 355 -7.46 -11.62 6.40
C VAL A 355 -6.45 -12.32 5.48
N LYS A 356 -6.36 -13.64 5.62
CA LYS A 356 -5.64 -14.57 4.74
C LYS A 356 -6.67 -15.52 4.11
N PHE A 357 -6.48 -15.83 2.84
CA PHE A 357 -7.33 -16.78 2.12
C PHE A 357 -6.63 -18.12 2.02
N VAL A 358 -7.36 -19.20 2.28
CA VAL A 358 -6.97 -20.55 1.88
C VAL A 358 -7.61 -20.79 0.53
N LEU A 359 -6.78 -21.03 -0.48
CA LEU A 359 -7.21 -21.25 -1.85
C LEU A 359 -7.13 -22.74 -2.22
N ASP A 360 -7.98 -23.18 -3.13
CA ASP A 360 -7.84 -24.48 -3.78
C ASP A 360 -6.79 -24.45 -4.91
N LYS A 361 -6.63 -25.58 -5.60
CA LYS A 361 -5.68 -25.74 -6.73
C LYS A 361 -5.95 -24.81 -7.93
N ASN A 362 -7.16 -24.30 -8.07
CA ASN A 362 -7.56 -23.38 -9.13
C ASN A 362 -7.49 -21.92 -8.68
N GLY A 363 -7.11 -21.66 -7.42
CA GLY A 363 -7.05 -20.33 -6.83
C GLY A 363 -8.39 -19.85 -6.27
N VAL A 364 -9.41 -20.70 -6.16
CA VAL A 364 -10.73 -20.34 -5.61
C VAL A 364 -10.66 -20.35 -4.08
N PRO A 365 -11.16 -19.32 -3.38
CA PRO A 365 -11.09 -19.25 -1.92
C PRO A 365 -12.06 -20.23 -1.26
N ILE A 366 -11.51 -21.15 -0.46
CA ILE A 366 -12.29 -22.14 0.32
C ILE A 366 -12.47 -21.73 1.78
N LYS A 367 -11.58 -20.91 2.33
CA LYS A 367 -11.65 -20.39 3.70
C LYS A 367 -11.03 -19.00 3.81
N VAL A 368 -11.60 -18.16 4.67
CA VAL A 368 -11.01 -16.87 5.08
C VAL A 368 -10.62 -16.99 6.56
N ILE A 369 -9.40 -16.58 6.89
CA ILE A 369 -8.82 -16.68 8.24
C ILE A 369 -8.31 -15.29 8.62
N LYS A 370 -8.50 -14.87 9.86
CA LYS A 370 -7.87 -13.64 10.36
C LYS A 370 -6.38 -13.87 10.60
N LYS A 371 -5.53 -12.94 10.18
CA LYS A 371 -4.10 -13.00 10.52
C LYS A 371 -3.92 -12.63 11.99
N GLU A 372 -3.31 -13.51 12.75
CA GLU A 372 -2.89 -13.22 14.11
C GLU A 372 -1.55 -12.49 14.10
N ARG A 373 -1.39 -11.53 15.02
CA ARG A 373 -0.14 -10.79 15.21
C ARG A 373 0.33 -10.99 16.65
N GLY A 374 1.43 -11.72 16.81
CA GLY A 374 2.01 -12.10 18.09
C GLY A 374 3.13 -11.18 18.58
N ASP A 375 3.81 -11.61 19.65
CA ASP A 375 5.00 -10.96 20.18
C ASP A 375 6.17 -11.07 19.19
N SER A 376 6.30 -12.20 18.48
CA SER A 376 7.36 -12.40 17.48
C SER A 376 7.29 -11.40 16.32
N ASN A 377 6.08 -11.07 15.83
CA ASN A 377 5.89 -10.01 14.82
C ASN A 377 6.32 -8.64 15.34
N ARG A 378 5.92 -8.30 16.57
CA ARG A 378 6.23 -7.02 17.21
C ARG A 378 7.73 -6.87 17.50
N LEU A 379 8.38 -7.96 17.87
CA LEU A 379 9.83 -8.02 18.07
C LEU A 379 10.56 -7.60 16.79
N ILE A 380 10.27 -8.25 15.66
CA ILE A 380 10.90 -7.91 14.37
C ILE A 380 10.60 -6.45 14.00
N GLU A 381 9.34 -6.03 14.10
CA GLU A 381 8.95 -4.66 13.79
C GLU A 381 9.74 -3.61 14.56
N GLU A 382 9.90 -3.76 15.89
CA GLU A 382 10.62 -2.77 16.69
C GLU A 382 12.12 -2.70 16.36
N PHE A 383 12.77 -3.83 16.08
CA PHE A 383 14.17 -3.81 15.64
C PHE A 383 14.34 -3.23 14.24
N MET A 384 13.38 -3.47 13.32
CA MET A 384 13.38 -2.80 12.02
C MET A 384 13.13 -1.30 12.15
N LEU A 385 12.20 -0.88 13.01
CA LEU A 385 11.95 0.54 13.32
C LEU A 385 13.19 1.20 13.91
N LEU A 386 13.91 0.52 14.80
CA LEU A 386 15.16 1.01 15.38
C LEU A 386 16.23 1.22 14.30
N ALA A 387 16.48 0.24 13.43
CA ALA A 387 17.43 0.38 12.32
C ALA A 387 17.06 1.55 11.39
N ASN A 388 15.80 1.60 10.96
CA ASN A 388 15.26 2.65 10.08
C ASN A 388 15.42 4.05 10.68
N LYS A 389 15.07 4.23 11.95
CA LYS A 389 15.24 5.49 12.69
C LYS A 389 16.71 5.87 12.80
N LYS A 390 17.57 4.94 13.23
CA LYS A 390 18.98 5.22 13.51
C LYS A 390 19.79 5.50 12.26
N VAL A 391 19.56 4.77 11.16
CA VAL A 391 20.17 5.10 9.85
C VAL A 391 19.79 6.51 9.41
N ALA A 392 18.51 6.88 9.53
CA ALA A 392 18.05 8.22 9.19
C ALA A 392 18.69 9.30 10.08
N GLU A 393 18.73 9.11 11.40
CA GLU A 393 19.37 10.03 12.36
C GLU A 393 20.86 10.26 12.03
N THR A 394 21.62 9.19 11.79
CA THR A 394 23.05 9.26 11.52
C THR A 394 23.35 10.00 10.22
N ILE A 395 22.66 9.67 9.13
CA ILE A 395 22.87 10.32 7.83
C ILE A 395 22.43 11.80 7.87
N SER A 396 21.32 12.11 8.54
CA SER A 396 20.78 13.47 8.61
C SER A 396 21.75 14.49 9.20
N LYS A 397 22.60 14.05 10.15
CA LYS A 397 23.66 14.89 10.72
C LYS A 397 24.68 15.31 9.64
N GLY A 398 25.12 14.37 8.80
CA GLY A 398 26.00 14.62 7.66
C GLY A 398 25.35 15.50 6.59
N VAL A 399 24.08 15.22 6.26
CA VAL A 399 23.27 16.02 5.31
C VAL A 399 23.20 17.48 5.72
N LYS A 400 22.91 17.78 6.99
CA LYS A 400 22.86 19.17 7.50
C LYS A 400 24.22 19.85 7.41
N LYS A 401 25.29 19.16 7.82
CA LYS A 401 26.66 19.71 7.81
C LYS A 401 27.17 20.01 6.39
N GLU A 402 26.83 19.15 5.43
CA GLU A 402 27.39 19.21 4.07
C GLU A 402 26.43 19.81 3.04
N ASN A 403 25.22 20.20 3.46
CA ASN A 403 24.14 20.63 2.58
C ASN A 403 23.82 19.56 1.51
N GLY A 404 23.75 18.31 1.95
CA GLY A 404 23.61 17.12 1.12
C GLY A 404 22.15 16.73 0.81
N VAL A 405 21.96 15.55 0.23
CA VAL A 405 20.63 15.00 -0.13
C VAL A 405 20.46 13.61 0.46
N PHE A 406 19.29 13.36 1.06
CA PHE A 406 18.88 12.05 1.56
C PHE A 406 17.39 11.80 1.26
N VAL A 407 16.94 10.55 1.38
CA VAL A 407 15.54 10.16 1.18
C VAL A 407 14.95 9.69 2.51
N TYR A 408 13.89 10.36 2.94
CA TYR A 408 13.15 10.09 4.17
C TYR A 408 11.82 9.40 3.86
N ARG A 409 11.30 8.69 4.85
CA ARG A 409 9.90 8.26 4.90
C ARG A 409 9.19 9.19 5.88
N ILE A 410 8.43 10.13 5.33
CA ILE A 410 7.74 11.17 6.11
C ILE A 410 6.26 10.84 6.24
N HIS A 411 5.66 11.30 7.33
CA HIS A 411 4.22 11.22 7.57
C HIS A 411 3.78 12.51 8.23
N ASP A 412 3.03 13.32 7.47
CA ASP A 412 2.57 14.64 7.91
C ASP A 412 1.47 14.55 8.97
N ASN A 413 1.16 15.68 9.59
CA ASN A 413 0.00 15.80 10.45
C ASN A 413 -1.30 15.59 9.66
N PRO A 414 -2.33 15.01 10.28
CA PRO A 414 -3.66 14.93 9.68
C PRO A 414 -4.24 16.33 9.43
N SER A 415 -5.06 16.48 8.39
CA SER A 415 -5.71 17.77 8.12
C SER A 415 -6.77 18.08 9.18
N LYS A 416 -6.91 19.37 9.52
CA LYS A 416 -7.90 19.85 10.51
C LYS A 416 -9.33 19.48 10.12
N GLU A 417 -9.64 19.51 8.83
CA GLU A 417 -10.93 19.07 8.26
C GLU A 417 -11.20 17.60 8.59
N LYS A 418 -10.31 16.68 8.21
CA LYS A 418 -10.46 15.25 8.49
C LYS A 418 -10.51 14.92 9.98
N MET A 419 -9.82 15.71 10.80
CA MET A 419 -9.87 15.59 12.26
C MET A 419 -11.20 16.06 12.85
N THR A 420 -11.79 17.10 12.27
CA THR A 420 -13.12 17.58 12.62
C THR A 420 -14.18 16.54 12.26
N ASP A 421 -14.09 15.95 11.06
CA ASP A 421 -14.98 14.87 10.61
C ASP A 421 -14.86 13.63 11.52
N LEU A 422 -13.63 13.25 11.88
CA LEU A 422 -13.38 12.15 12.81
C LEU A 422 -13.97 12.44 14.19
N ALA A 423 -13.77 13.65 14.72
CA ALA A 423 -14.31 14.02 16.01
C ALA A 423 -15.85 14.01 16.00
N PHE A 424 -16.47 14.50 14.92
CA PHE A 424 -17.91 14.43 14.71
C PHE A 424 -18.40 12.97 14.68
N PHE A 425 -17.75 12.13 13.88
CA PHE A 425 -18.03 10.70 13.79
C PHE A 425 -17.93 10.01 15.16
N LEU A 426 -16.84 10.21 15.90
CA LEU A 426 -16.64 9.60 17.21
C LEU A 426 -17.67 10.07 18.24
N ARG A 427 -18.04 11.37 18.22
CA ARG A 427 -19.09 11.92 19.08
C ARG A 427 -20.47 11.33 18.75
N SER A 428 -20.75 11.04 17.48
CA SER A 428 -22.00 10.38 17.08
C SER A 428 -22.14 8.97 17.66
N LEU A 429 -21.02 8.29 17.92
CA LEU A 429 -20.95 7.00 18.61
C LEU A 429 -20.97 7.14 20.15
N GLY A 430 -21.06 8.36 20.68
CA GLY A 430 -21.09 8.65 22.11
C GLY A 430 -19.72 8.84 22.77
N TYR A 431 -18.62 8.88 22.00
CA TYR A 431 -17.30 9.14 22.55
C TYR A 431 -17.08 10.62 22.86
N LYS A 432 -16.50 10.91 24.03
CA LYS A 432 -16.10 12.26 24.42
C LYS A 432 -14.74 12.57 23.81
N ILE A 433 -14.72 13.35 22.74
CA ILE A 433 -13.51 13.72 22.00
C ILE A 433 -13.34 15.23 21.99
N SER A 434 -12.14 15.69 22.33
CA SER A 434 -11.74 17.09 22.29
C SER A 434 -10.80 17.35 21.12
N LEU A 435 -10.83 18.58 20.61
CA LEU A 435 -9.88 19.07 19.62
C LEU A 435 -8.95 20.08 20.30
N THR A 436 -7.65 19.94 20.07
CA THR A 436 -6.61 20.91 20.46
C THR A 436 -5.98 21.40 19.17
N ASP A 437 -6.00 22.72 18.92
CA ASP A 437 -5.53 23.34 17.67
C ASP A 437 -6.15 22.76 16.38
N GLY A 438 -7.35 22.21 16.49
CA GLY A 438 -8.08 21.59 15.38
C GLY A 438 -7.70 20.13 15.10
N ILE A 439 -6.94 19.47 15.96
CA ILE A 439 -6.60 18.05 15.86
C ILE A 439 -6.97 17.29 17.15
N ILE A 440 -7.25 15.99 17.03
CA ILE A 440 -7.44 15.13 18.21
C ILE A 440 -6.05 14.77 18.76
N PRO A 441 -5.76 14.99 20.05
CA PRO A 441 -4.49 14.61 20.63
C PRO A 441 -4.24 13.10 20.49
N THR A 442 -3.02 12.70 20.10
CA THR A 442 -2.64 11.29 19.93
C THR A 442 -2.93 10.43 21.16
N ARG A 443 -2.73 10.99 22.36
CA ARG A 443 -3.04 10.28 23.62
C ARG A 443 -4.53 9.96 23.76
N GLU A 444 -5.42 10.86 23.30
CA GLU A 444 -6.86 10.60 23.28
C GLU A 444 -7.21 9.51 22.26
N ILE A 445 -6.58 9.54 21.08
CA ILE A 445 -6.75 8.49 20.06
C ILE A 445 -6.33 7.13 20.63
N ASN A 446 -5.12 7.00 21.18
CA ASN A 446 -4.64 5.72 21.71
C ASN A 446 -5.51 5.21 22.86
N LYS A 447 -5.90 6.09 23.81
CA LYS A 447 -6.81 5.74 24.90
C LYS A 447 -8.16 5.25 24.40
N LEU A 448 -8.69 5.90 23.36
CA LEU A 448 -9.91 5.45 22.69
C LEU A 448 -9.69 4.05 22.10
N LEU A 449 -8.66 3.84 21.28
CA LEU A 449 -8.40 2.57 20.61
C LEU A 449 -8.21 1.41 21.61
N GLU A 450 -7.52 1.64 22.72
CA GLU A 450 -7.39 0.67 23.81
C GLU A 450 -8.75 0.31 24.43
N SER A 451 -9.62 1.31 24.64
CA SER A 451 -10.96 1.10 25.20
C SER A 451 -11.95 0.38 24.27
N LEU A 452 -11.60 0.22 22.99
CA LEU A 452 -12.43 -0.47 21.99
C LEU A 452 -12.22 -1.99 21.98
N SER A 453 -11.28 -2.52 22.77
CA SER A 453 -11.04 -3.96 22.83
C SER A 453 -12.33 -4.72 23.17
N GLY A 454 -12.72 -5.67 22.32
CA GLY A 454 -13.95 -6.46 22.47
C GLY A 454 -15.25 -5.77 22.03
N LYS A 455 -15.22 -4.53 21.53
CA LYS A 455 -16.41 -3.83 21.03
C LYS A 455 -16.65 -4.08 19.54
N ASN A 456 -17.92 -4.08 19.13
CA ASN A 456 -18.32 -4.33 17.73
C ASN A 456 -17.86 -3.21 16.79
N GLU A 457 -17.85 -1.96 17.24
CA GLU A 457 -17.46 -0.81 16.43
C GLU A 457 -15.94 -0.63 16.29
N LYS A 458 -15.12 -1.46 16.95
CA LYS A 458 -13.65 -1.33 16.99
C LYS A 458 -13.05 -1.14 15.61
N ASP A 459 -13.34 -2.05 14.67
CA ASP A 459 -12.73 -2.04 13.34
C ASP A 459 -13.15 -0.81 12.53
N THR A 460 -14.41 -0.43 12.63
CA THR A 460 -14.93 0.75 11.93
C THR A 460 -14.31 2.03 12.47
N VAL A 461 -14.15 2.15 13.80
CA VAL A 461 -13.45 3.28 14.41
C VAL A 461 -11.96 3.28 14.03
N HIS A 462 -11.27 2.14 14.09
CA HIS A 462 -9.87 2.02 13.62
C HIS A 462 -9.72 2.48 12.17
N ARG A 463 -10.61 2.03 11.28
CA ARG A 463 -10.62 2.47 9.86
C ARG A 463 -10.86 3.96 9.72
N ALA A 464 -11.78 4.54 10.50
CA ALA A 464 -12.03 5.98 10.47
C ALA A 464 -10.79 6.78 10.90
N VAL A 465 -10.15 6.39 12.01
CA VAL A 465 -8.90 7.00 12.49
C VAL A 465 -7.82 6.95 11.41
N ILE A 466 -7.57 5.78 10.80
CA ILE A 466 -6.56 5.60 9.76
C ILE A 466 -6.86 6.44 8.51
N ARG A 467 -8.13 6.52 8.08
CA ARG A 467 -8.53 7.33 6.91
C ARG A 467 -8.37 8.84 7.14
N SER A 468 -8.48 9.28 8.40
CA SER A 468 -8.26 10.67 8.80
C SER A 468 -6.78 11.05 8.89
N MET A 469 -5.86 10.07 9.00
CA MET A 469 -4.43 10.34 8.93
C MET A 469 -3.98 10.82 7.55
N ALA A 470 -2.83 11.49 7.51
CA ALA A 470 -2.12 11.74 6.27
C ALA A 470 -1.57 10.41 5.71
N LYS A 471 -1.20 10.39 4.43
CA LYS A 471 -0.49 9.25 3.86
C LYS A 471 1.01 9.47 4.04
N ALA A 472 1.71 8.45 4.52
CA ALA A 472 3.16 8.49 4.54
C ALA A 472 3.72 8.39 3.10
N ILE A 473 4.75 9.19 2.80
CA ILE A 473 5.37 9.28 1.47
C ILE A 473 6.89 9.31 1.58
N TYR A 474 7.57 9.06 0.47
CA TYR A 474 9.01 9.30 0.35
C TYR A 474 9.26 10.77 -0.02
N SER A 475 10.29 11.37 0.57
CA SER A 475 10.63 12.79 0.33
C SER A 475 12.11 13.06 0.63
N THR A 476 12.69 14.03 -0.06
CA THR A 476 14.02 14.59 0.26
C THR A 476 13.97 15.61 1.39
N LYS A 477 12.79 16.19 1.65
CA LYS A 477 12.52 17.08 2.77
C LYS A 477 12.05 16.27 3.97
N ASN A 478 12.80 16.36 5.07
CA ASN A 478 12.38 15.77 6.33
C ASN A 478 11.37 16.68 7.04
N ILE A 479 10.23 16.10 7.42
CA ILE A 479 9.22 16.72 8.30
C ILE A 479 8.88 15.82 9.50
N GLY A 480 9.63 14.75 9.70
CA GLY A 480 9.32 13.69 10.67
C GLY A 480 8.24 12.72 10.20
N HIS A 481 7.88 11.82 11.10
CA HIS A 481 6.87 10.79 10.88
C HIS A 481 5.85 10.78 12.01
N TYR A 482 4.74 11.51 11.83
CA TYR A 482 3.69 11.74 12.82
C TYR A 482 3.23 10.45 13.52
N GLY A 483 2.77 9.47 12.74
CA GLY A 483 2.22 8.22 13.30
C GLY A 483 3.22 7.34 14.08
N LEU A 484 4.53 7.53 13.87
CA LEU A 484 5.58 6.79 14.59
C LEU A 484 6.23 7.63 15.71
N ALA A 485 5.90 8.91 15.80
CA ALA A 485 6.55 9.89 16.67
C ALA A 485 8.09 9.93 16.51
N PHE A 486 8.58 9.87 15.27
CA PHE A 486 10.01 9.96 14.96
C PHE A 486 10.34 11.26 14.22
N GLU A 487 11.40 11.95 14.66
CA GLU A 487 11.92 13.14 13.95
C GLU A 487 12.67 12.76 12.67
N TYR A 488 13.37 11.62 12.67
CA TYR A 488 14.09 11.09 11.51
C TYR A 488 13.65 9.65 11.26
N TYR A 489 13.19 9.37 10.05
CA TYR A 489 12.79 8.03 9.64
C TYR A 489 12.99 7.83 8.14
N ALA A 490 13.51 6.66 7.77
CA ALA A 490 13.68 6.24 6.39
C ALA A 490 13.51 4.72 6.32
N HIS A 491 12.99 4.21 5.20
CA HIS A 491 12.96 2.77 4.98
C HIS A 491 14.34 2.29 4.50
N PHE A 492 14.94 1.39 5.26
CA PHE A 492 16.25 0.78 5.06
C PHE A 492 16.19 -0.76 5.04
N THR A 493 15.17 -1.35 5.67
CA THR A 493 15.14 -2.76 6.05
C THR A 493 14.51 -3.72 5.04
N SER A 494 14.14 -3.29 3.82
CA SER A 494 13.54 -4.19 2.82
C SER A 494 13.92 -3.86 1.36
N PRO A 495 15.23 -3.83 1.01
CA PRO A 495 15.70 -3.48 -0.33
C PRO A 495 15.39 -4.53 -1.41
N ILE A 496 15.01 -5.77 -1.06
CA ILE A 496 14.57 -6.75 -2.07
C ILE A 496 13.23 -6.34 -2.70
N ARG A 497 12.37 -5.67 -1.92
CA ARG A 497 10.97 -5.36 -2.30
C ARG A 497 10.62 -3.87 -2.33
N ARG A 498 11.55 -2.97 -1.96
CA ARG A 498 11.35 -1.52 -2.00
C ARG A 498 12.57 -0.81 -2.59
N TYR A 499 12.37 -0.10 -3.69
CA TYR A 499 13.44 0.66 -4.35
C TYR A 499 14.01 1.80 -3.48
N PRO A 500 13.21 2.53 -2.67
CA PRO A 500 13.73 3.52 -1.74
C PRO A 500 14.75 2.97 -0.74
N ASP A 501 14.61 1.74 -0.28
CA ASP A 501 15.57 1.11 0.62
C ASP A 501 16.91 0.87 -0.09
N MET A 502 16.90 0.47 -1.37
CA MET A 502 18.14 0.41 -2.18
C MET A 502 18.80 1.79 -2.31
N VAL A 503 18.00 2.85 -2.46
CA VAL A 503 18.50 4.23 -2.50
C VAL A 503 19.13 4.61 -1.16
N VAL A 504 18.47 4.31 -0.04
CA VAL A 504 19.01 4.55 1.30
C VAL A 504 20.30 3.76 1.53
N HIS A 505 20.40 2.50 1.08
CA HIS A 505 21.63 1.70 1.15
C HIS A 505 22.79 2.34 0.38
N ARG A 506 22.53 2.85 -0.83
CA ARG A 506 23.54 3.55 -1.65
C ARG A 506 24.00 4.83 -0.95
N LEU A 507 23.06 5.65 -0.49
CA LEU A 507 23.34 6.90 0.21
C LEU A 507 24.12 6.65 1.51
N LEU A 508 23.70 5.67 2.31
CA LEU A 508 24.42 5.27 3.53
C LEU A 508 25.87 4.88 3.21
N ALA A 509 26.08 4.05 2.19
CA ALA A 509 27.42 3.62 1.81
C ALA A 509 28.32 4.77 1.34
N ASP A 510 27.76 5.76 0.64
CA ASP A 510 28.48 6.96 0.22
C ASP A 510 28.83 7.86 1.42
N TYR A 511 27.87 8.14 2.30
CA TYR A 511 28.09 8.96 3.50
C TYR A 511 29.09 8.32 4.47
N LEU A 512 29.07 7.00 4.63
CA LEU A 512 30.06 6.28 5.46
C LEU A 512 31.49 6.38 4.91
N LYS A 513 31.66 6.65 3.62
CA LYS A 513 32.96 6.91 2.99
C LYS A 513 33.34 8.39 2.99
N GLY A 514 32.52 9.26 3.57
CA GLY A 514 32.69 10.71 3.50
C GLY A 514 32.43 11.29 2.11
N LEU A 515 31.73 10.57 1.23
CA LEU A 515 31.35 11.07 -0.08
C LEU A 515 30.13 11.98 0.06
N LYS A 516 30.23 13.18 -0.50
CA LYS A 516 29.15 14.16 -0.52
C LYS A 516 28.16 13.85 -1.65
N VAL A 517 26.87 13.81 -1.30
CA VAL A 517 25.76 13.82 -2.26
C VAL A 517 25.21 15.24 -2.31
N GLY A 518 25.66 16.05 -3.27
CA GLY A 518 25.31 17.46 -3.32
C GLY A 518 23.92 17.75 -3.91
N LYS A 519 23.52 19.01 -3.80
CA LYS A 519 22.22 19.52 -4.27
C LYS A 519 22.00 19.37 -5.77
N GLU A 520 23.06 19.20 -6.55
CA GLU A 520 22.96 18.89 -7.99
C GLU A 520 22.14 17.63 -8.26
N LYS A 521 22.06 16.70 -7.30
CA LYS A 521 21.25 15.48 -7.39
C LYS A 521 19.86 15.60 -6.76
N LEU A 522 19.49 16.76 -6.18
CA LEU A 522 18.22 16.93 -5.46
C LEU A 522 17.01 16.56 -6.32
N ASN A 523 16.94 17.11 -7.53
CA ASN A 523 15.83 16.86 -8.47
C ASN A 523 15.70 15.36 -8.81
N ILE A 524 16.82 14.64 -8.90
CA ILE A 524 16.83 13.20 -9.18
C ILE A 524 16.18 12.43 -8.03
N TYR A 525 16.56 12.74 -6.79
CA TYR A 525 16.02 12.06 -5.60
C TYR A 525 14.59 12.48 -5.28
N GLU A 526 14.18 13.72 -5.58
CA GLU A 526 12.78 14.15 -5.52
C GLU A 526 11.91 13.37 -6.51
N GLU A 527 12.37 13.21 -7.75
CA GLU A 527 11.65 12.42 -8.75
C GLU A 527 11.55 10.95 -8.34
N ILE A 528 12.64 10.35 -7.84
CA ILE A 528 12.64 8.99 -7.30
C ILE A 528 11.63 8.86 -6.15
N SER A 529 11.63 9.81 -5.22
CA SER A 529 10.74 9.81 -4.06
C SER A 529 9.27 9.90 -4.46
N ARG A 530 8.94 10.81 -5.38
CA ARG A 530 7.58 10.95 -5.93
C ARG A 530 7.12 9.66 -6.62
N LYS A 531 7.91 9.14 -7.56
CA LYS A 531 7.59 7.91 -8.30
C LYS A 531 7.44 6.71 -7.36
N SER A 532 8.31 6.57 -6.37
CA SER A 532 8.23 5.46 -5.41
C SER A 532 6.96 5.52 -4.57
N SER A 533 6.55 6.72 -4.14
CA SER A 533 5.29 6.93 -3.40
C SER A 533 4.06 6.61 -4.26
N GLU A 534 4.10 6.95 -5.55
CA GLU A 534 3.03 6.60 -6.50
C GLU A 534 2.96 5.08 -6.73
N ARG A 535 4.10 4.41 -6.91
CA ARG A 535 4.16 2.95 -7.08
C ARG A 535 3.68 2.20 -5.83
N GLU A 536 4.04 2.66 -4.63
CA GLU A 536 3.53 2.09 -3.38
C GLU A 536 2.01 2.20 -3.29
N LYS A 537 1.44 3.36 -3.65
CA LYS A 537 -0.01 3.55 -3.70
C LYS A 537 -0.66 2.56 -4.68
N TYR A 538 -0.12 2.44 -5.89
CA TYR A 538 -0.66 1.53 -6.90
C TYR A 538 -0.54 0.06 -6.52
N ALA A 539 0.54 -0.34 -5.84
CA ALA A 539 0.70 -1.68 -5.28
C ALA A 539 -0.42 -1.95 -4.25
N SER A 540 -0.56 -1.07 -3.26
CA SER A 540 -1.61 -1.20 -2.23
C SER A 540 -3.02 -1.24 -2.82
N ASP A 541 -3.29 -0.45 -3.87
CA ASP A 541 -4.58 -0.47 -4.56
C ASP A 541 -4.83 -1.80 -5.31
N ALA A 542 -3.79 -2.42 -5.90
CA ALA A 542 -3.87 -3.75 -6.51
C ALA A 542 -4.13 -4.85 -5.47
N GLU A 543 -3.41 -4.81 -4.35
CA GLU A 543 -3.57 -5.76 -3.24
C GLU A 543 -4.99 -5.71 -2.70
N ARG A 544 -5.51 -4.51 -2.39
CA ARG A 544 -6.90 -4.33 -1.96
C ARG A 544 -7.92 -4.83 -2.99
N ALA A 545 -7.68 -4.57 -4.28
CA ALA A 545 -8.56 -5.05 -5.33
C ALA A 545 -8.57 -6.59 -5.42
N SER A 546 -7.42 -7.24 -5.23
CA SER A 546 -7.34 -8.71 -5.20
C SER A 546 -8.05 -9.31 -3.99
N ILE A 547 -7.88 -8.71 -2.80
CA ILE A 547 -8.60 -9.11 -1.59
C ILE A 547 -10.10 -8.96 -1.81
N LYS A 548 -10.56 -7.80 -2.31
CA LYS A 548 -11.99 -7.57 -2.56
C LYS A 548 -12.55 -8.57 -3.56
N TYR A 549 -11.83 -8.84 -4.65
CA TYR A 549 -12.24 -9.85 -5.62
C TYR A 549 -12.42 -11.22 -4.96
N LYS A 550 -11.44 -11.67 -4.16
CA LYS A 550 -11.50 -12.96 -3.47
C LYS A 550 -12.57 -13.03 -2.39
N GLN A 551 -12.90 -11.93 -1.72
CA GLN A 551 -14.05 -11.85 -0.82
C GLN A 551 -15.38 -12.05 -1.56
N VAL A 552 -15.53 -11.41 -2.72
CA VAL A 552 -16.73 -11.51 -3.56
C VAL A 552 -16.85 -12.93 -4.13
N GLU A 553 -15.74 -13.49 -4.64
CA GLU A 553 -15.67 -14.88 -5.10
C GLU A 553 -16.04 -15.87 -4.00
N TYR A 554 -15.52 -15.67 -2.79
CA TYR A 554 -15.89 -16.49 -1.62
C TYR A 554 -17.40 -16.42 -1.33
N MET A 555 -18.01 -15.24 -1.39
CA MET A 555 -19.45 -15.09 -1.11
C MET A 555 -20.36 -15.59 -2.24
N SER A 556 -19.85 -15.72 -3.48
CA SER A 556 -20.65 -16.20 -4.62
C SER A 556 -21.23 -17.61 -4.43
N SER A 557 -20.49 -18.49 -3.75
CA SER A 557 -20.92 -19.86 -3.41
C SER A 557 -21.83 -19.92 -2.17
N ARG A 558 -22.15 -18.76 -1.57
CA ARG A 558 -22.90 -18.62 -0.31
C ARG A 558 -24.17 -17.79 -0.47
N VAL A 559 -24.64 -17.62 -1.69
CA VAL A 559 -25.95 -17.00 -1.97
C VAL A 559 -27.05 -17.72 -1.19
N ALA A 560 -27.98 -16.94 -0.66
CA ALA A 560 -29.05 -17.36 0.23
C ALA A 560 -28.64 -17.86 1.64
N GLN A 561 -27.35 -17.88 1.98
CA GLN A 561 -26.93 -18.17 3.36
C GLN A 561 -27.07 -16.93 4.25
N VAL A 562 -27.25 -17.16 5.55
CA VAL A 562 -27.42 -16.11 6.58
C VAL A 562 -26.16 -16.00 7.42
N PHE A 563 -25.69 -14.77 7.62
CA PHE A 563 -24.50 -14.45 8.39
C PHE A 563 -24.81 -13.41 9.47
N LYS A 564 -23.95 -13.34 10.49
CA LYS A 564 -23.91 -12.22 11.41
C LYS A 564 -22.96 -11.17 10.84
N GLY A 565 -23.40 -9.93 10.81
CA GLY A 565 -22.60 -8.81 10.36
C GLY A 565 -22.67 -7.64 11.32
N ILE A 566 -21.72 -6.72 11.15
CA ILE A 566 -21.67 -5.44 11.84
C ILE A 566 -21.86 -4.34 10.80
N ILE A 567 -22.71 -3.36 11.10
CA ILE A 567 -22.88 -2.21 10.21
C ILE A 567 -21.57 -1.39 10.20
N SER A 568 -20.89 -1.40 9.05
CA SER A 568 -19.59 -0.75 8.81
C SER A 568 -19.72 0.64 8.19
N GLY A 569 -20.89 0.98 7.65
CA GLY A 569 -21.17 2.29 7.08
C GLY A 569 -22.67 2.50 6.85
N ILE A 570 -23.11 3.76 6.85
CA ILE A 570 -24.51 4.14 6.61
C ILE A 570 -24.54 5.31 5.66
N THR A 571 -25.42 5.23 4.65
CA THR A 571 -25.70 6.30 3.70
C THR A 571 -27.20 6.47 3.51
N GLU A 572 -27.62 7.48 2.76
CA GLU A 572 -29.03 7.69 2.41
C GLU A 572 -29.64 6.54 1.57
N TRP A 573 -28.82 5.78 0.84
CA TRP A 573 -29.29 4.71 -0.04
C TRP A 573 -29.14 3.30 0.55
N GLY A 574 -28.45 3.13 1.68
CA GLY A 574 -28.35 1.83 2.33
C GLY A 574 -27.39 1.76 3.52
N ILE A 575 -27.21 0.55 4.03
CA ILE A 575 -26.23 0.22 5.08
C ILE A 575 -25.20 -0.75 4.52
N TYR A 576 -23.93 -0.44 4.74
CA TYR A 576 -22.83 -1.35 4.50
C TYR A 576 -22.69 -2.24 5.73
N VAL A 577 -22.65 -3.55 5.49
CA VAL A 577 -22.52 -4.56 6.54
C VAL A 577 -21.28 -5.39 6.27
N GLU A 578 -20.41 -5.49 7.25
CA GLU A 578 -19.23 -6.32 7.23
C GLU A 578 -19.51 -7.63 7.99
N GLU A 579 -19.32 -8.76 7.32
CA GLU A 579 -19.44 -10.08 7.96
C GLU A 579 -18.27 -10.31 8.95
N ILE A 580 -18.57 -10.88 10.12
CA ILE A 580 -17.66 -10.91 11.29
C ILE A 580 -16.38 -11.72 11.04
N GLU A 581 -16.49 -12.91 10.44
CA GLU A 581 -15.38 -13.85 10.29
C GLU A 581 -14.54 -13.54 9.05
N THR A 582 -15.21 -13.35 7.93
CA THR A 582 -14.62 -13.21 6.59
C THR A 582 -14.27 -11.76 6.25
N LYS A 583 -14.79 -10.80 7.03
CA LYS A 583 -14.68 -9.35 6.77
C LYS A 583 -15.21 -8.96 5.40
N CYS A 584 -16.10 -9.76 4.81
CA CYS A 584 -16.71 -9.45 3.53
C CYS A 584 -17.76 -8.36 3.71
N GLU A 585 -17.52 -7.21 3.09
CA GLU A 585 -18.46 -6.07 3.12
C GLU A 585 -19.41 -6.11 1.91
N GLY A 586 -20.70 -5.97 2.19
CA GLY A 586 -21.79 -5.87 1.20
C GLY A 586 -22.81 -4.80 1.59
N LEU A 587 -23.71 -4.48 0.67
CA LEU A 587 -24.70 -3.41 0.81
C LEU A 587 -26.11 -3.99 1.02
N VAL A 588 -26.80 -3.55 2.07
CA VAL A 588 -28.27 -3.64 2.15
C VAL A 588 -28.83 -2.32 1.65
N ARG A 589 -29.62 -2.36 0.58
CA ARG A 589 -30.26 -1.15 0.03
C ARG A 589 -31.47 -0.80 0.88
N VAL A 590 -31.71 0.50 1.13
CA VAL A 590 -32.92 0.94 1.86
C VAL A 590 -34.20 0.44 1.21
N ARG A 591 -34.20 0.28 -0.12
CA ARG A 591 -35.32 -0.23 -0.92
C ARG A 591 -35.69 -1.67 -0.59
N ASP A 592 -34.72 -2.46 -0.12
CA ASP A 592 -34.89 -3.87 0.26
C ASP A 592 -35.28 -4.01 1.75
N MET A 593 -35.42 -2.90 2.49
CA MET A 593 -35.84 -2.87 3.90
C MET A 593 -37.35 -2.68 3.98
N GLU A 594 -38.10 -3.75 3.74
CA GLU A 594 -39.57 -3.70 3.57
C GLU A 594 -40.34 -3.49 4.89
N ASP A 595 -39.67 -3.54 6.04
CA ASP A 595 -40.33 -3.48 7.35
C ASP A 595 -40.73 -2.07 7.79
N ASP A 596 -40.14 -1.01 7.25
CA ASP A 596 -40.49 0.40 7.53
C ASP A 596 -39.96 1.34 6.41
N PHE A 597 -40.36 2.61 6.43
CA PHE A 597 -39.72 3.65 5.62
C PHE A 597 -38.58 4.30 6.41
N TYR A 598 -37.34 4.06 5.99
CA TYR A 598 -36.15 4.55 6.68
C TYR A 598 -35.66 5.89 6.16
N VAL A 599 -35.41 6.83 7.08
CA VAL A 599 -34.83 8.14 6.79
C VAL A 599 -33.44 8.23 7.38
N PHE A 600 -32.50 8.74 6.59
CA PHE A 600 -31.14 8.98 7.04
C PHE A 600 -31.03 10.25 7.87
N ASN A 601 -30.48 10.10 9.07
CA ASN A 601 -30.14 11.20 9.95
C ASN A 601 -28.64 11.44 9.87
N GLU A 602 -28.24 12.38 9.03
CA GLU A 602 -26.84 12.76 8.81
C GLU A 602 -26.13 13.18 10.11
N LYS A 603 -26.84 13.89 11.00
CA LYS A 603 -26.26 14.38 12.28
C LYS A 603 -25.87 13.24 13.23
N LYS A 604 -26.53 12.09 13.11
CA LYS A 604 -26.33 10.93 14.00
C LYS A 604 -25.77 9.71 13.27
N LEU A 605 -25.57 9.81 11.96
CA LEU A 605 -25.16 8.71 11.08
C LEU A 605 -25.99 7.45 11.33
N GLU A 606 -27.32 7.60 11.36
CA GLU A 606 -28.28 6.51 11.61
C GLU A 606 -29.42 6.49 10.59
N LEU A 607 -29.94 5.31 10.27
CA LEU A 607 -31.23 5.17 9.58
C LEU A 607 -32.33 4.95 10.63
N VAL A 608 -33.41 5.72 10.55
CA VAL A 608 -34.55 5.65 11.48
C VAL A 608 -35.83 5.35 10.71
N GLY A 609 -36.51 4.27 11.08
CA GLY A 609 -37.81 3.91 10.56
C GLY A 609 -38.88 4.93 11.00
N GLN A 610 -39.69 5.42 10.08
CA GLN A 610 -40.69 6.45 10.38
C GLN A 610 -41.83 5.93 11.25
N LYS A 611 -42.28 4.69 11.04
CA LYS A 611 -43.43 4.12 11.76
C LYS A 611 -43.01 3.36 13.01
N LYS A 612 -42.12 2.37 12.85
CA LYS A 612 -41.64 1.48 13.91
C LYS A 612 -40.55 2.10 14.77
N LYS A 613 -39.98 3.24 14.35
CA LYS A 613 -38.87 3.93 15.03
C LYS A 613 -37.62 3.07 15.25
N LYS A 614 -37.51 1.93 14.55
CA LYS A 614 -36.33 1.06 14.54
C LYS A 614 -35.14 1.86 14.03
N ARG A 615 -33.99 1.71 14.67
CA ARG A 615 -32.76 2.44 14.32
C ARG A 615 -31.70 1.46 13.89
N TYR A 616 -30.98 1.80 12.84
CA TYR A 616 -29.74 1.15 12.46
C TYR A 616 -28.63 2.17 12.57
N ARG A 617 -27.62 1.81 13.36
CA ARG A 617 -26.44 2.62 13.66
C ARG A 617 -25.19 1.84 13.30
N LEU A 618 -24.13 2.59 13.11
CA LEU A 618 -22.82 2.01 12.96
C LEU A 618 -22.45 1.15 14.17
N GLY A 619 -21.83 0.00 13.95
CA GLY A 619 -21.47 -0.94 15.00
C GLY A 619 -22.61 -1.85 15.46
N ASP A 620 -23.85 -1.61 15.04
CA ASP A 620 -24.96 -2.51 15.33
C ASP A 620 -24.70 -3.89 14.72
N SER A 621 -25.00 -4.93 15.51
CA SER A 621 -24.97 -6.30 15.01
C SER A 621 -26.31 -6.63 14.36
N VAL A 622 -26.24 -7.13 13.12
CA VAL A 622 -27.40 -7.50 12.32
C VAL A 622 -27.24 -8.91 11.75
N LYS A 623 -28.36 -9.54 11.41
CA LYS A 623 -28.36 -10.74 10.58
C LYS A 623 -28.62 -10.33 9.14
N ILE A 624 -27.78 -10.83 8.24
CA ILE A 624 -27.86 -10.56 6.81
C ILE A 624 -27.94 -11.85 6.03
N LYS A 625 -28.69 -11.85 4.93
CA LYS A 625 -28.71 -12.93 3.94
C LYS A 625 -28.07 -12.45 2.65
N VAL A 626 -27.23 -13.29 2.05
CA VAL A 626 -26.63 -13.01 0.74
C VAL A 626 -27.71 -13.04 -0.33
N LYS A 627 -28.01 -11.88 -0.94
CA LYS A 627 -29.04 -11.74 -1.98
C LYS A 627 -28.45 -12.02 -3.36
N ASN A 628 -27.36 -11.33 -3.69
CA ASN A 628 -26.72 -11.41 -4.98
C ASN A 628 -25.22 -11.08 -4.88
N VAL A 629 -24.44 -11.61 -5.82
CA VAL A 629 -23.00 -11.36 -5.92
C VAL A 629 -22.67 -11.06 -7.38
N ASP A 630 -21.92 -9.98 -7.60
CA ASP A 630 -21.48 -9.56 -8.93
C ASP A 630 -19.94 -9.52 -8.92
N LEU A 631 -19.33 -10.49 -9.60
CA LEU A 631 -17.86 -10.63 -9.67
C LEU A 631 -17.21 -9.56 -10.56
N GLU A 632 -17.91 -9.14 -11.62
CA GLU A 632 -17.42 -8.10 -12.54
C GLU A 632 -17.34 -6.76 -11.80
N ARG A 633 -18.41 -6.38 -11.10
CA ARG A 633 -18.46 -5.16 -10.28
C ARG A 633 -17.78 -5.30 -8.93
N LYS A 634 -17.43 -6.51 -8.51
CA LYS A 634 -16.84 -6.83 -7.19
C LYS A 634 -17.73 -6.38 -6.04
N THR A 635 -19.04 -6.58 -6.17
CA THR A 635 -20.06 -6.16 -5.19
C THR A 635 -20.85 -7.33 -4.64
N ILE A 636 -21.30 -7.19 -3.39
CA ILE A 636 -22.18 -8.14 -2.71
C ILE A 636 -23.42 -7.36 -2.25
N ASP A 637 -24.60 -7.82 -2.63
CA ASP A 637 -25.87 -7.30 -2.13
C ASP A 637 -26.39 -8.21 -1.00
N TYR A 638 -26.77 -7.60 0.10
CA TYR A 638 -27.36 -8.25 1.27
C TYR A 638 -28.82 -7.82 1.46
N ILE A 639 -29.57 -8.62 2.21
CA ILE A 639 -30.85 -8.23 2.82
C ILE A 639 -30.81 -8.49 4.32
N LEU A 640 -31.56 -7.69 5.08
CA LEU A 640 -31.75 -7.93 6.51
C LEU A 640 -32.70 -9.11 6.74
N VAL A 641 -32.48 -9.83 7.85
CA VAL A 641 -33.29 -10.98 8.28
C VAL A 641 -34.10 -10.63 9.52
#